data_AF-A0A2Z7AKX7-F1
#
_entry.id   AF-A0A2Z7AKX7-F1
#
_cell.length_a   1.000
_cell.length_b   1.000
_cell.length_c   1.000
_cell.angle_alpha   90.00
_cell.angle_beta   90.00
_cell.angle_gamma   90.00
#
_symmetry.space_group_name_H-M   'P 1'
#
loop_
_entity.id
_entity.type
_entity.pdbx_description
1 polymer ?
#
loop_
_entity_poly.entity_id
_entity_poly.type
_entity_poly.pdbx_seq_one_letter_code
_entity_poly.pdbx_strand_id
1 'polypeptide(L)'
;MYSNTSPVNNRFVAADQDLQLPQPQQKSPTATTTYSHHPQPQRRPRGFAATFSTDSATSTIQAKSRKEREKEKERTKLRERHRRAITSRMLAGLRQYGNFPLPARADMNDVIAALAREAGWVVEADGTTYKQSSPAPPPPTPHSFSHLDSVQQSDHNNAASVGVYPVRSVESPLSSSSLKNCSMMSSIECPPSGLRIDESLSPASLDSAVAERGVSLGNCAFASAVPSSESLEPRKLVQEVVYKEHGSGLSGTSFIPVYVKLSTGLVNNFCQLMDPEGIKQEIHHLKSLCVDGVVVDCWWGIVEGWTPQKYEWAGYRELFNIIQEFGMKLKVVMAFHEHGGYGSGFISLPQWILEVGKINQDIFFTDREGRRNTECLSWGIDKKRVLRGRTGIEVYYDFMRSFRTEFDDFFIKGLITAVEIGLGPSGELKYPSFSERMGWRYPGIGEFQCYDKYFLQDLGKAAKLRGHTVWARGPENAGYYNSKPQETGFFSENGDYDSYYGRFFLQWYSQFLLDHADNVLTLARLAFEEIQIVVKIPAVFWWYKTTSHAAELTAGYYNRANQNGYSRVFDVLKKHAVTLNFLVSGPLASSSEIDEASSDHEGLSWQILSSAWDQGLSVAGQNAQPCLDKEGFTRLVETAKPRSHPDGRHFSFFTFQQHSPLFQRTTCFAQIESFIKRMHGEHS
;
A
#
# COMPACT_ATOMS: atom_id res chain seq x y z
N MET A 1 59.01 38.23 2.24
CA MET A 1 58.98 39.48 3.05
C MET A 1 58.13 39.22 4.30
N TYR A 2 58.26 40.06 5.32
CA TYR A 2 57.62 39.97 6.63
C TYR A 2 56.07 40.08 6.60
N SER A 3 55.27 39.81 7.65
CA SER A 3 55.29 38.86 8.80
C SER A 3 54.05 39.15 9.69
N ASN A 4 53.47 38.13 10.34
CA ASN A 4 52.62 38.23 11.57
C ASN A 4 51.28 39.05 11.45
N THR A 5 50.30 39.01 12.36
CA THR A 5 50.04 38.23 13.60
C THR A 5 48.52 38.06 13.83
N SER A 6 48.11 37.22 14.79
CA SER A 6 46.71 37.10 15.27
C SER A 6 46.45 37.92 16.56
N PRO A 7 45.46 37.62 17.44
CA PRO A 7 44.29 38.47 17.65
C PRO A 7 44.24 39.21 19.01
N VAL A 8 43.21 40.04 19.22
CA VAL A 8 43.04 40.86 20.45
C VAL A 8 41.74 40.52 21.20
N ASN A 9 41.86 40.40 22.52
CA ASN A 9 40.77 40.19 23.50
C ASN A 9 39.97 41.47 23.78
N ASN A 10 38.78 41.34 24.38
CA ASN A 10 38.38 42.27 25.45
C ASN A 10 37.41 41.65 26.46
N ARG A 11 37.52 42.04 27.74
CA ARG A 11 36.76 41.51 28.90
C ARG A 11 36.85 42.51 30.08
N PHE A 12 36.06 42.30 31.14
CA PHE A 12 35.93 43.15 32.36
C PHE A 12 35.13 44.45 32.14
N VAL A 13 34.43 45.07 33.11
CA VAL A 13 34.04 44.76 34.52
C VAL A 13 32.72 45.55 34.73
N ALA A 14 31.60 45.00 35.23
CA ALA A 14 31.25 44.44 36.55
C ALA A 14 31.08 45.50 37.68
N ALA A 15 29.95 45.45 38.38
CA ALA A 15 29.70 46.15 39.65
C ALA A 15 28.51 45.47 40.37
N ASP A 16 28.72 45.01 41.60
CA ASP A 16 27.71 44.34 42.43
C ASP A 16 27.06 45.29 43.45
N GLN A 17 25.89 44.90 43.98
CA GLN A 17 25.49 45.26 45.34
C GLN A 17 24.45 44.29 45.91
N ASP A 18 24.83 43.56 46.96
CA ASP A 18 23.94 42.77 47.82
C ASP A 18 23.05 43.67 48.69
N LEU A 19 21.90 43.15 49.18
CA LEU A 19 21.54 43.17 50.61
C LEU A 19 20.28 42.34 50.97
N GLN A 20 20.31 41.87 52.22
CA GLN A 20 19.46 40.87 52.92
C GLN A 20 17.92 40.87 52.78
N LEU A 21 17.37 39.66 52.99
CA LEU A 21 16.03 39.37 53.52
C LEU A 21 15.84 39.83 54.98
N PRO A 22 14.60 40.09 55.41
CA PRO A 22 14.14 39.60 56.73
C PRO A 22 12.99 38.56 56.66
N GLN A 23 12.77 37.86 57.77
CA GLN A 23 11.72 36.83 57.97
C GLN A 23 10.44 37.41 58.66
N PRO A 24 9.32 36.66 58.71
CA PRO A 24 8.00 37.21 59.06
C PRO A 24 7.71 37.33 60.57
N GLN A 25 6.70 38.14 60.91
CA GLN A 25 6.07 38.18 62.23
C GLN A 25 4.60 37.74 62.20
N GLN A 26 4.02 37.54 63.39
CA GLN A 26 2.81 36.75 63.62
C GLN A 26 1.58 37.58 64.06
N LYS A 27 0.43 36.89 64.06
CA LYS A 27 -0.77 37.02 64.93
C LYS A 27 -2.05 37.65 64.34
N SER A 28 -3.13 36.95 64.70
CA SER A 28 -4.58 37.17 64.54
C SER A 28 -5.14 37.88 65.80
N PRO A 29 -6.47 38.06 66.05
CA PRO A 29 -7.71 37.54 65.42
C PRO A 29 -8.70 38.67 64.99
N THR A 30 -10.03 38.56 64.77
CA THR A 30 -11.11 37.81 65.48
C THR A 30 -12.47 37.83 64.74
N ALA A 31 -13.33 36.83 65.01
CA ALA A 31 -14.82 36.85 64.99
C ALA A 31 -15.59 37.02 63.64
N THR A 32 -16.78 36.43 63.39
CA THR A 32 -17.54 35.35 64.08
C THR A 32 -18.58 34.68 63.14
N THR A 33 -18.67 33.33 63.23
CA THR A 33 -19.89 32.48 63.33
C THR A 33 -21.15 32.70 62.46
N THR A 34 -21.57 31.67 61.72
CA THR A 34 -22.86 30.93 61.95
C THR A 34 -22.89 29.55 61.25
N TYR A 35 -23.84 28.67 61.63
CA TYR A 35 -23.78 27.21 61.47
C TYR A 35 -24.83 26.58 60.52
N SER A 36 -24.51 25.42 59.94
CA SER A 36 -25.39 24.23 59.86
C SER A 36 -24.58 22.95 59.57
N HIS A 37 -25.15 21.74 59.73
CA HIS A 37 -24.39 20.49 59.99
C HIS A 37 -24.66 19.29 59.04
N HIS A 38 -23.57 18.70 58.53
CA HIS A 38 -23.26 17.23 58.42
C HIS A 38 -24.19 16.24 57.66
N PRO A 39 -23.75 14.98 57.39
CA PRO A 39 -22.41 14.36 57.54
C PRO A 39 -21.82 13.71 56.26
N GLN A 40 -20.52 13.35 56.30
CA GLN A 40 -19.92 12.31 55.44
C GLN A 40 -19.65 11.02 56.25
N PRO A 41 -19.72 9.81 55.64
CA PRO A 41 -19.20 8.58 56.21
C PRO A 41 -17.66 8.48 56.12
N GLN A 42 -17.07 7.58 56.92
CA GLN A 42 -15.66 7.67 57.35
C GLN A 42 -14.68 6.75 56.59
N ARG A 43 -13.39 7.13 56.59
CA ARG A 43 -12.24 6.23 56.35
C ARG A 43 -11.68 5.68 57.67
N ARG A 44 -11.26 4.41 57.71
CA ARG A 44 -10.23 3.83 58.61
C ARG A 44 -9.78 2.45 58.07
N PRO A 45 -8.63 1.89 58.48
CA PRO A 45 -7.39 2.52 58.93
C PRO A 45 -6.14 2.00 58.16
N ARG A 46 -4.93 2.52 58.48
CA ARG A 46 -3.64 1.92 58.10
C ARG A 46 -3.08 1.07 59.26
N GLY A 47 -2.33 0.02 58.92
CA GLY A 47 -1.47 -0.71 59.86
C GLY A 47 -0.01 -0.22 59.85
N PHE A 48 0.67 -0.39 60.97
CA PHE A 48 2.13 -0.26 61.17
C PHE A 48 2.86 -1.56 60.72
N ALA A 49 4.19 -1.68 60.66
CA ALA A 49 5.31 -0.76 60.35
C ALA A 49 6.62 -1.58 60.43
N ALA A 50 7.65 -1.25 59.65
CA ALA A 50 9.05 -1.66 59.90
C ALA A 50 10.02 -0.79 59.09
N THR A 51 11.19 -0.48 59.66
CA THR A 51 12.27 0.27 59.01
C THR A 51 13.50 -0.60 58.81
N PHE A 52 14.09 -0.57 57.61
CA PHE A 52 15.50 -0.92 57.39
C PHE A 52 16.14 0.12 56.46
N SER A 53 17.40 0.43 56.72
CA SER A 53 18.10 1.60 56.17
C SER A 53 19.22 1.19 55.20
N THR A 54 19.12 1.62 53.94
CA THR A 54 20.16 1.43 52.90
C THR A 54 20.26 2.67 52.00
N ASP A 55 20.73 3.78 52.56
CA ASP A 55 20.93 5.02 51.80
C ASP A 55 22.24 5.02 51.02
N SER A 56 22.13 5.12 49.68
CA SER A 56 23.15 5.66 48.76
C SER A 56 22.72 5.50 47.28
N ALA A 57 22.08 4.38 46.93
CA ALA A 57 21.70 4.07 45.54
C ALA A 57 20.42 4.77 45.04
N THR A 58 19.54 5.21 45.94
CA THR A 58 18.17 5.64 45.62
C THR A 58 18.08 7.06 45.05
N SER A 59 19.01 7.94 45.44
CA SER A 59 19.00 9.37 45.05
C SER A 59 19.34 9.58 43.57
N THR A 60 20.30 8.83 43.04
CA THR A 60 20.72 8.86 41.62
C THR A 60 19.63 8.41 40.67
N ILE A 61 18.78 7.47 41.08
CA ILE A 61 17.65 6.98 40.28
C ILE A 61 16.53 8.04 40.21
N GLN A 62 16.17 8.66 41.34
CA GLN A 62 15.19 9.76 41.35
C GLN A 62 15.72 11.01 40.62
N ALA A 63 17.02 11.30 40.70
CA ALA A 63 17.64 12.38 39.94
C ALA A 63 17.60 12.13 38.43
N LYS A 64 17.83 10.89 37.97
CA LYS A 64 17.69 10.51 36.55
C LYS A 64 16.26 10.67 36.07
N SER A 65 15.26 10.08 36.74
CA SER A 65 13.86 10.15 36.27
C SER A 65 13.29 11.57 36.30
N ARG A 66 13.70 12.41 37.26
CA ARG A 66 13.36 13.85 37.28
C ARG A 66 13.94 14.58 36.07
N LYS A 67 15.23 14.37 35.76
CA LYS A 67 15.93 14.98 34.62
C LYS A 67 15.39 14.49 33.26
N GLU A 68 14.92 13.25 33.20
CA GLU A 68 14.29 12.64 32.03
C GLU A 68 12.89 13.22 31.76
N ARG A 69 12.03 13.30 32.80
CA ARG A 69 10.73 13.97 32.74
C ARG A 69 10.84 15.46 32.40
N GLU A 70 11.97 16.09 32.71
CA GLU A 70 12.27 17.48 32.33
C GLU A 70 12.67 17.61 30.85
N LYS A 71 13.51 16.70 30.33
CA LYS A 71 13.78 16.58 28.89
C LYS A 71 12.50 16.31 28.09
N GLU A 72 11.59 15.47 28.59
CA GLU A 72 10.31 15.18 27.94
C GLU A 72 9.40 16.41 27.83
N LYS A 73 9.36 17.24 28.87
CA LYS A 73 8.67 18.54 28.84
C LYS A 73 9.26 19.46 27.77
N GLU A 74 10.59 19.53 27.64
CA GLU A 74 11.23 20.32 26.57
C GLU A 74 10.96 19.76 25.17
N ARG A 75 11.02 18.44 24.96
CA ARG A 75 10.59 17.83 23.67
C ARG A 75 9.12 18.16 23.35
N THR A 76 8.26 18.25 24.37
CA THR A 76 6.84 18.61 24.20
C THR A 76 6.65 20.09 23.88
N LYS A 77 7.36 20.99 24.57
CA LYS A 77 7.42 22.42 24.20
C LYS A 77 7.95 22.63 22.78
N LEU A 78 8.96 21.88 22.37
CA LEU A 78 9.54 21.96 21.02
C LEU A 78 8.55 21.49 19.95
N ARG A 79 7.86 20.36 20.16
CA ARG A 79 6.78 19.89 19.28
C ARG A 79 5.67 20.93 19.13
N GLU A 80 5.22 21.54 20.24
CA GLU A 80 4.17 22.55 20.21
C GLU A 80 4.62 23.87 19.55
N ARG A 81 5.88 24.30 19.74
CA ARG A 81 6.48 25.43 18.99
C ARG A 81 6.54 25.13 17.49
N HIS A 82 6.96 23.93 17.11
CA HIS A 82 7.05 23.50 15.71
C HIS A 82 5.66 23.44 15.05
N ARG A 83 4.65 22.88 15.74
CA ARG A 83 3.25 22.88 15.29
C ARG A 83 2.75 24.29 15.02
N ARG A 84 2.91 25.22 15.96
CA ARG A 84 2.54 26.64 15.79
C ARG A 84 3.29 27.31 14.64
N ALA A 85 4.57 26.98 14.43
CA ALA A 85 5.37 27.50 13.32
C ALA A 85 4.99 26.91 11.95
N ILE A 86 4.40 25.71 11.88
CA ILE A 86 3.76 25.19 10.66
C ILE A 86 2.45 25.93 10.40
N THR A 87 1.54 25.99 11.39
CA THR A 87 0.24 26.66 11.23
C THR A 87 0.39 28.13 10.83
N SER A 88 1.33 28.86 11.46
CA SER A 88 1.61 30.26 11.10
C SER A 88 2.09 30.43 9.65
N ARG A 89 2.94 29.51 9.15
CA ARG A 89 3.40 29.52 7.75
C ARG A 89 2.29 29.14 6.77
N MET A 90 1.42 28.19 7.10
CA MET A 90 0.25 27.86 6.28
C MET A 90 -0.71 29.05 6.17
N LEU A 91 -1.07 29.68 7.30
CA LEU A 91 -1.95 30.86 7.31
C LEU A 91 -1.32 32.07 6.58
N ALA A 92 0.01 32.22 6.63
CA ALA A 92 0.71 33.21 5.81
C ALA A 92 0.62 32.89 4.31
N GLY A 93 0.86 31.63 3.92
CA GLY A 93 0.75 31.18 2.53
C GLY A 93 -0.65 31.33 1.94
N LEU A 94 -1.70 31.00 2.71
CA LEU A 94 -3.10 31.15 2.28
C LEU A 94 -3.47 32.62 1.99
N ARG A 95 -2.95 33.56 2.79
CA ARG A 95 -3.13 35.01 2.55
C ARG A 95 -2.30 35.54 1.37
N GLN A 96 -1.09 35.02 1.18
CA GLN A 96 -0.15 35.54 0.17
C GLN A 96 -0.35 34.93 -1.23
N TYR A 97 -0.79 33.67 -1.32
CA TYR A 97 -0.88 32.92 -2.58
C TYR A 97 -2.26 32.32 -2.84
N GLY A 98 -3.05 32.04 -1.80
CA GLY A 98 -4.40 31.48 -1.92
C GLY A 98 -5.52 32.52 -2.07
N ASN A 99 -5.20 33.82 -2.04
CA ASN A 99 -6.15 34.93 -2.14
C ASN A 99 -7.25 34.95 -1.04
N PHE A 100 -7.09 34.18 0.05
CA PHE A 100 -8.07 34.10 1.13
C PHE A 100 -7.99 35.32 2.06
N PRO A 101 -9.10 36.05 2.30
CA PRO A 101 -9.13 37.23 3.18
C PRO A 101 -9.16 36.82 4.67
N LEU A 102 -8.08 36.22 5.16
CA LEU A 102 -7.92 35.75 6.53
C LEU A 102 -7.29 36.84 7.43
N PRO A 103 -7.76 37.03 8.68
CA PRO A 103 -7.10 37.89 9.65
C PRO A 103 -5.64 37.53 9.90
N ALA A 104 -4.84 38.49 10.39
CA ALA A 104 -3.44 38.25 10.75
C ALA A 104 -3.26 37.14 11.80
N ARG A 105 -4.24 36.99 12.71
CA ARG A 105 -4.35 35.95 13.75
C ARG A 105 -5.57 35.05 13.54
N ALA A 106 -5.85 34.66 12.28
CA ALA A 106 -6.97 33.80 11.95
C ALA A 106 -7.00 32.50 12.76
N ASP A 107 -8.18 32.07 13.19
CA ASP A 107 -8.42 30.78 13.84
C ASP A 107 -8.96 29.71 12.85
N MET A 108 -9.49 28.60 13.36
CA MET A 108 -10.05 27.54 12.51
C MET A 108 -11.36 27.95 11.82
N ASN A 109 -12.19 28.74 12.51
CA ASN A 109 -13.49 29.19 12.02
C ASN A 109 -13.30 30.23 10.91
N ASP A 110 -12.32 31.13 11.05
CA ASP A 110 -11.93 32.07 9.98
C ASP A 110 -11.59 31.34 8.66
N VAL A 111 -10.84 30.24 8.76
CA VAL A 111 -10.45 29.42 7.59
C VAL A 111 -11.64 28.70 6.99
N ILE A 112 -12.50 28.09 7.80
CA ILE A 112 -13.72 27.42 7.34
C ILE A 112 -14.67 28.44 6.67
N ALA A 113 -14.84 29.63 7.27
CA ALA A 113 -15.65 30.70 6.71
C ALA A 113 -15.07 31.27 5.40
N ALA A 114 -13.75 31.23 5.19
CA ALA A 114 -13.13 31.60 3.92
C ALA A 114 -13.37 30.53 2.82
N LEU A 115 -13.17 29.25 3.14
CA LEU A 115 -13.41 28.12 2.21
C LEU A 115 -14.88 27.98 1.82
N ALA A 116 -15.82 28.19 2.76
CA ALA A 116 -17.26 28.16 2.46
C ALA A 116 -17.66 29.27 1.47
N ARG A 117 -17.08 30.47 1.59
CA ARG A 117 -17.30 31.59 0.64
C ARG A 117 -16.72 31.30 -0.74
N GLU A 118 -15.53 30.70 -0.82
CA GLU A 118 -14.97 30.21 -2.08
C GLU A 118 -15.87 29.15 -2.75
N ALA A 119 -16.43 28.24 -1.96
CA ALA A 119 -17.40 27.23 -2.40
C ALA A 119 -18.82 27.77 -2.69
N GLY A 120 -19.00 29.10 -2.77
CA GLY A 120 -20.25 29.74 -3.16
C GLY A 120 -21.34 29.79 -2.08
N TRP A 121 -20.97 29.71 -0.79
CA TRP A 121 -21.90 29.91 0.33
C TRP A 121 -21.79 31.33 0.89
N VAL A 122 -22.92 31.90 1.30
CA VAL A 122 -22.93 33.06 2.19
C VAL A 122 -22.61 32.57 3.60
N VAL A 123 -21.74 33.30 4.29
CA VAL A 123 -21.38 33.08 5.69
C VAL A 123 -21.59 34.40 6.43
N GLU A 124 -22.52 34.42 7.37
CA GLU A 124 -22.81 35.61 8.18
C GLU A 124 -21.90 35.71 9.42
N ALA A 125 -21.89 36.89 10.05
CA ALA A 125 -20.96 37.21 11.14
C ALA A 125 -21.24 36.46 12.46
N ASP A 126 -22.39 35.80 12.56
CA ASP A 126 -22.77 34.87 13.63
C ASP A 126 -22.31 33.42 13.39
N GLY A 127 -21.83 33.11 12.17
CA GLY A 127 -21.47 31.77 11.72
C GLY A 127 -22.57 31.03 10.95
N THR A 128 -23.73 31.65 10.70
CA THR A 128 -24.81 31.06 9.89
C THR A 128 -24.37 30.93 8.43
N THR A 129 -24.64 29.78 7.79
CA THR A 129 -24.23 29.49 6.40
C THR A 129 -25.38 29.01 5.52
N TYR A 130 -25.47 29.54 4.31
CA TYR A 130 -26.52 29.18 3.34
C TYR A 130 -26.09 29.47 1.89
N LYS A 131 -26.80 28.88 0.91
CA LYS A 131 -26.68 29.24 -0.51
C LYS A 131 -27.80 30.20 -0.91
N GLN A 132 -27.50 31.21 -1.72
CA GLN A 132 -28.54 32.06 -2.31
C GLN A 132 -29.31 31.31 -3.40
N SER A 133 -30.63 31.21 -3.23
CA SER A 133 -31.59 30.79 -4.26
C SER A 133 -32.28 32.00 -4.89
N SER A 134 -32.46 31.99 -6.21
CA SER A 134 -33.17 33.04 -6.94
C SER A 134 -34.67 33.12 -6.59
N PRO A 135 -35.31 34.30 -6.69
CA PRO A 135 -36.76 34.47 -6.50
C PRO A 135 -37.57 34.02 -7.72
N ALA A 136 -38.85 33.72 -7.49
CA ALA A 136 -39.82 33.14 -8.44
C ALA A 136 -40.88 34.17 -8.94
N PRO A 137 -41.81 33.84 -9.86
CA PRO A 137 -42.58 34.81 -10.64
C PRO A 137 -44.07 34.95 -10.19
N PRO A 138 -44.79 35.98 -10.66
CA PRO A 138 -46.25 36.09 -10.55
C PRO A 138 -47.01 35.42 -11.74
N PRO A 139 -48.31 35.09 -11.58
CA PRO A 139 -49.13 34.46 -12.62
C PRO A 139 -49.83 35.45 -13.60
N PRO A 140 -50.30 34.99 -14.78
CA PRO A 140 -50.89 35.85 -15.83
C PRO A 140 -52.43 35.83 -15.90
N THR A 141 -53.04 36.95 -16.32
CA THR A 141 -54.37 37.11 -17.00
C THR A 141 -54.44 38.57 -17.59
N PRO A 142 -55.46 39.06 -18.34
CA PRO A 142 -55.37 39.04 -19.80
C PRO A 142 -55.71 40.37 -20.55
N HIS A 143 -55.42 40.40 -21.86
CA HIS A 143 -55.92 41.31 -22.93
C HIS A 143 -56.05 42.85 -22.68
N SER A 144 -55.38 43.66 -23.52
CA SER A 144 -56.06 44.60 -24.46
C SER A 144 -55.12 45.37 -25.41
N PHE A 145 -55.69 45.78 -26.56
CA PHE A 145 -55.23 46.71 -27.61
C PHE A 145 -54.45 47.95 -27.11
N SER A 146 -53.52 48.60 -27.83
CA SER A 146 -53.60 49.17 -29.20
C SER A 146 -52.27 49.88 -29.62
N HIS A 147 -52.13 50.27 -30.90
CA HIS A 147 -51.43 51.46 -31.49
C HIS A 147 -50.02 51.92 -31.00
N LEU A 148 -49.14 52.54 -31.82
CA LEU A 148 -48.92 52.64 -33.28
C LEU A 148 -47.56 53.36 -33.50
N ASP A 149 -46.99 53.29 -34.72
CA ASP A 149 -46.04 54.24 -35.34
C ASP A 149 -44.66 54.57 -34.66
N SER A 150 -43.50 54.41 -35.30
CA SER A 150 -42.89 55.14 -36.46
C SER A 150 -41.95 56.29 -36.00
N VAL A 151 -40.89 56.76 -36.70
CA VAL A 151 -40.20 56.34 -37.94
C VAL A 151 -38.80 57.03 -38.08
N GLN A 152 -37.86 56.46 -38.86
CA GLN A 152 -36.63 57.05 -39.47
C GLN A 152 -35.48 57.59 -38.56
N GLN A 153 -34.21 57.17 -38.78
CA GLN A 153 -33.07 57.82 -39.51
C GLN A 153 -32.45 59.07 -38.82
N SER A 154 -31.14 59.37 -38.86
CA SER A 154 -29.85 58.61 -38.97
C SER A 154 -28.70 59.60 -38.57
N ASP A 155 -27.36 59.42 -38.67
CA ASP A 155 -26.45 58.44 -39.29
C ASP A 155 -25.01 58.54 -38.65
N HIS A 156 -23.99 57.96 -39.31
CA HIS A 156 -22.53 58.32 -39.34
C HIS A 156 -21.85 58.95 -38.09
N ASN A 157 -20.70 58.48 -37.56
CA ASN A 157 -19.64 57.62 -38.12
C ASN A 157 -18.61 57.11 -37.07
N ASN A 158 -17.74 56.18 -37.48
CA ASN A 158 -16.42 55.82 -36.90
C ASN A 158 -16.28 55.13 -35.51
N ALA A 159 -16.29 53.79 -35.58
CA ALA A 159 -15.18 52.89 -35.19
C ALA A 159 -14.65 52.78 -33.72
N ALA A 160 -14.84 51.56 -33.19
CA ALA A 160 -13.86 50.75 -32.43
C ALA A 160 -13.50 51.09 -30.95
N SER A 161 -14.30 50.55 -30.02
CA SER A 161 -13.82 49.70 -28.90
C SER A 161 -15.01 48.92 -28.31
N VAL A 162 -14.80 47.69 -27.81
CA VAL A 162 -15.88 46.78 -27.35
C VAL A 162 -15.87 46.64 -25.82
N GLY A 163 -17.05 46.59 -25.18
CA GLY A 163 -17.16 46.35 -23.74
C GLY A 163 -18.49 45.77 -23.25
N VAL A 164 -18.38 44.94 -22.19
CA VAL A 164 -19.15 45.02 -20.92
C VAL A 164 -20.70 44.86 -20.97
N TYR A 165 -21.18 43.60 -20.83
CA TYR A 165 -22.43 43.15 -20.13
C TYR A 165 -23.80 43.79 -20.53
N PRO A 166 -24.96 43.48 -19.88
CA PRO A 166 -25.41 42.31 -19.09
C PRO A 166 -26.71 41.63 -19.65
N VAL A 167 -27.34 40.69 -18.92
CA VAL A 167 -28.82 40.50 -18.70
C VAL A 167 -29.09 39.21 -17.87
N ARG A 168 -30.30 39.03 -17.30
CA ARG A 168 -30.68 37.96 -16.33
C ARG A 168 -31.88 37.09 -16.77
N SER A 169 -32.13 36.00 -16.02
CA SER A 169 -32.97 34.82 -16.37
C SER A 169 -34.34 34.69 -15.65
N VAL A 170 -35.06 33.62 -16.00
CA VAL A 170 -36.37 33.06 -15.55
C VAL A 170 -36.31 31.54 -15.92
N GLU A 171 -36.79 30.48 -15.21
CA GLU A 171 -37.61 30.35 -13.98
C GLU A 171 -37.47 28.99 -13.21
N SER A 172 -38.28 28.82 -12.15
CA SER A 172 -38.59 27.66 -11.27
C SER A 172 -39.76 26.78 -11.84
N PRO A 173 -40.45 25.78 -11.18
CA PRO A 173 -40.52 25.30 -9.76
C PRO A 173 -39.85 23.90 -9.54
N LEU A 174 -39.74 23.23 -8.36
CA LEU A 174 -40.38 23.18 -7.03
C LEU A 174 -41.64 22.26 -6.91
N SER A 175 -41.72 21.33 -5.93
CA SER A 175 -42.35 21.55 -4.61
C SER A 175 -41.97 20.52 -3.51
N SER A 176 -42.27 20.81 -2.23
CA SER A 176 -41.86 20.03 -1.03
C SER A 176 -42.86 20.13 0.15
N SER A 177 -42.71 19.32 1.21
CA SER A 177 -43.28 19.56 2.57
C SER A 177 -42.55 18.73 3.65
N SER A 178 -42.89 18.90 4.95
CA SER A 178 -41.90 18.83 6.05
C SER A 178 -42.45 18.49 7.46
N LEU A 179 -41.53 18.27 8.43
CA LEU A 179 -41.58 18.52 9.90
C LEU A 179 -41.55 17.36 10.94
N LYS A 180 -40.50 17.40 11.80
CA LYS A 180 -40.44 17.30 13.29
C LYS A 180 -40.16 15.97 14.05
N ASN A 181 -39.46 16.15 15.18
CA ASN A 181 -38.98 15.19 16.20
C ASN A 181 -40.07 14.93 17.30
N CYS A 182 -39.94 14.11 18.37
CA CYS A 182 -38.79 13.42 18.98
C CYS A 182 -39.17 12.27 19.97
N SER A 183 -38.33 11.22 20.06
CA SER A 183 -37.90 10.44 21.28
C SER A 183 -38.84 9.60 22.21
N MET A 184 -38.56 8.28 22.23
CA MET A 184 -38.50 7.29 23.36
C MET A 184 -39.74 6.58 24.00
N MET A 185 -39.60 5.23 24.09
CA MET A 185 -40.04 4.26 25.13
C MET A 185 -41.56 4.05 25.40
N SER A 186 -42.10 2.85 25.71
CA SER A 186 -41.51 1.48 25.82
C SER A 186 -42.57 0.34 25.80
N SER A 187 -42.15 -0.86 25.34
CA SER A 187 -42.52 -2.21 25.85
C SER A 187 -43.92 -2.86 25.65
N ILE A 188 -43.86 -4.12 25.13
CA ILE A 188 -44.71 -5.30 25.48
C ILE A 188 -46.17 -5.27 24.91
N GLU A 189 -46.78 -6.34 24.38
CA GLU A 189 -46.66 -7.80 24.65
C GLU A 189 -46.63 -8.72 23.39
N CYS A 190 -46.68 -10.05 23.58
CA CYS A 190 -46.56 -11.12 22.56
C CYS A 190 -47.86 -12.00 22.54
N PRO A 191 -47.96 -13.33 22.26
CA PRO A 191 -46.94 -14.41 22.17
C PRO A 191 -47.23 -15.40 20.96
N PRO A 192 -46.89 -16.73 20.92
CA PRO A 192 -46.35 -17.33 19.68
C PRO A 192 -46.95 -18.71 19.29
N SER A 193 -46.25 -19.46 18.43
CA SER A 193 -46.33 -20.94 18.34
C SER A 193 -45.01 -21.53 17.81
N GLY A 194 -44.70 -22.77 18.17
CA GLY A 194 -43.50 -23.48 17.71
C GLY A 194 -43.38 -24.88 18.31
N LEU A 195 -42.41 -25.67 17.85
CA LEU A 195 -42.03 -26.97 18.41
C LEU A 195 -40.51 -27.09 18.51
N ARG A 196 -40.05 -27.85 19.51
CA ARG A 196 -38.65 -28.26 19.70
C ARG A 196 -38.53 -29.76 19.49
N ILE A 197 -37.37 -30.21 19.03
CA ILE A 197 -36.67 -31.35 19.64
C ILE A 197 -35.25 -30.85 19.98
N ASP A 198 -34.66 -31.42 21.01
CA ASP A 198 -33.38 -31.06 21.61
C ASP A 198 -32.46 -32.28 21.51
N GLU A 199 -31.18 -32.07 21.15
CA GLU A 199 -30.08 -32.86 21.73
C GLU A 199 -28.73 -32.15 21.52
N SER A 200 -27.99 -32.00 22.61
CA SER A 200 -26.61 -31.53 22.62
C SER A 200 -25.62 -32.64 22.28
N LEU A 201 -24.45 -32.30 21.72
CA LEU A 201 -23.17 -32.92 22.13
C LEU A 201 -21.96 -32.08 21.67
N SER A 202 -20.82 -32.22 22.37
CA SER A 202 -19.54 -31.58 22.04
C SER A 202 -18.37 -32.55 22.24
N PRO A 203 -17.31 -32.44 21.41
CA PRO A 203 -15.94 -32.80 21.81
C PRO A 203 -15.08 -31.52 21.92
N ALA A 204 -14.23 -31.32 22.94
CA ALA A 204 -13.02 -32.07 23.26
C ALA A 204 -12.03 -32.09 22.07
N SER A 205 -10.90 -31.37 22.04
CA SER A 205 -9.87 -31.08 23.07
C SER A 205 -9.18 -32.33 23.63
N LEU A 206 -7.98 -32.62 23.11
CA LEU A 206 -6.95 -33.44 23.75
C LEU A 206 -5.57 -33.15 23.12
N ASP A 207 -4.49 -33.45 23.85
CA ASP A 207 -3.10 -33.15 23.49
C ASP A 207 -2.21 -34.36 23.84
N SER A 208 -1.13 -34.54 23.07
CA SER A 208 0.11 -35.29 23.35
C SER A 208 0.05 -36.72 23.91
N ALA A 209 0.56 -37.68 23.12
CA ALA A 209 1.25 -38.87 23.61
C ALA A 209 2.39 -39.28 22.65
N VAL A 210 3.48 -39.82 23.19
CA VAL A 210 4.69 -40.24 22.45
C VAL A 210 4.78 -41.76 22.38
N ALA A 211 5.18 -42.32 21.24
CA ALA A 211 5.71 -43.68 21.15
C ALA A 211 6.74 -43.79 20.01
N GLU A 212 7.93 -44.32 20.33
CA GLU A 212 8.96 -44.65 19.33
C GLU A 212 8.76 -46.07 18.77
N ARG A 213 9.12 -46.27 17.50
CA ARG A 213 9.87 -47.46 17.03
C ARG A 213 10.32 -47.29 15.58
N GLY A 214 11.58 -47.62 15.30
CA GLY A 214 12.11 -47.75 13.96
C GLY A 214 12.88 -49.07 13.80
N VAL A 215 12.68 -49.73 12.65
CA VAL A 215 13.49 -50.83 12.08
C VAL A 215 13.29 -50.67 10.56
N SER A 216 14.25 -50.09 9.85
CA SER A 216 15.38 -50.73 9.15
C SER A 216 15.06 -51.13 7.70
N LEU A 217 16.04 -50.84 6.85
CA LEU A 217 16.13 -51.04 5.40
C LEU A 217 15.89 -52.50 4.95
N GLY A 218 15.31 -52.67 3.75
CA GLY A 218 15.24 -53.96 3.05
C GLY A 218 15.01 -53.79 1.55
N ASN A 219 16.07 -53.93 0.75
CA ASN A 219 15.99 -53.92 -0.72
C ASN A 219 15.54 -55.29 -1.26
N CYS A 220 14.74 -55.29 -2.34
CA CYS A 220 14.89 -56.27 -3.43
C CYS A 220 14.30 -55.71 -4.73
N ALA A 221 14.72 -56.28 -5.87
CA ALA A 221 14.44 -55.76 -7.21
C ALA A 221 13.74 -56.82 -8.09
N PHE A 222 13.87 -56.66 -9.41
CA PHE A 222 13.24 -57.40 -10.51
C PHE A 222 11.77 -57.03 -10.80
N ALA A 223 11.27 -57.02 -12.04
CA ALA A 223 11.75 -56.59 -13.37
C ALA A 223 10.83 -57.23 -14.42
N SER A 224 10.30 -56.42 -15.34
CA SER A 224 9.92 -56.74 -16.73
C SER A 224 9.33 -58.12 -17.08
N ALA A 225 8.05 -58.16 -17.45
CA ALA A 225 7.50 -59.13 -18.40
C ALA A 225 6.32 -58.52 -19.19
N VAL A 226 6.32 -58.64 -20.53
CA VAL A 226 5.23 -58.25 -21.46
C VAL A 226 5.21 -59.23 -22.64
N PRO A 227 4.05 -59.82 -22.97
CA PRO A 227 3.44 -59.72 -24.32
C PRO A 227 1.96 -59.25 -24.22
N SER A 228 1.42 -58.32 -25.03
CA SER A 228 0.84 -58.50 -26.39
C SER A 228 -0.11 -59.72 -26.54
N SER A 229 -1.34 -59.65 -27.07
CA SER A 229 -2.24 -58.57 -27.53
C SER A 229 -3.67 -59.19 -27.74
N GLU A 230 -4.76 -58.62 -28.28
CA GLU A 230 -5.10 -57.34 -28.94
C GLU A 230 -6.64 -57.13 -28.93
N SER A 231 -7.16 -55.88 -28.95
CA SER A 231 -8.54 -55.57 -29.42
C SER A 231 -8.80 -54.08 -29.68
N LEU A 232 -9.49 -53.78 -30.79
CA LEU A 232 -9.73 -52.49 -31.45
C LEU A 232 -10.36 -51.32 -30.62
N GLU A 233 -9.95 -50.10 -31.01
CA GLU A 233 -10.54 -48.75 -30.78
C GLU A 233 -12.03 -48.64 -31.22
N PRO A 234 -12.83 -47.60 -30.83
CA PRO A 234 -12.38 -46.21 -30.72
C PRO A 234 -12.87 -45.32 -29.55
N ARG A 235 -11.97 -44.46 -29.03
CA ARG A 235 -12.29 -43.13 -28.46
C ARG A 235 -11.08 -42.23 -28.17
N LYS A 236 -10.55 -41.56 -29.21
CA LYS A 236 -9.70 -40.35 -29.07
C LYS A 236 -10.11 -39.21 -30.02
N LEU A 237 -10.67 -38.16 -29.44
CA LEU A 237 -10.92 -36.79 -29.93
C LEU A 237 -11.42 -36.04 -28.67
N VAL A 238 -10.94 -34.86 -28.25
CA VAL A 238 -10.03 -33.86 -28.85
C VAL A 238 -9.10 -33.31 -27.75
N GLN A 239 -7.78 -33.23 -27.98
CA GLN A 239 -6.87 -32.22 -27.39
C GLN A 239 -5.46 -32.31 -28.01
N GLU A 240 -5.33 -32.15 -29.34
CA GLU A 240 -4.01 -32.14 -30.00
C GLU A 240 -3.95 -31.06 -31.10
N VAL A 241 -3.67 -29.82 -30.69
CA VAL A 241 -3.35 -28.72 -31.61
C VAL A 241 -1.87 -28.82 -31.95
N VAL A 242 -1.60 -29.40 -33.11
CA VAL A 242 -0.25 -29.69 -33.63
C VAL A 242 0.62 -28.43 -33.67
N TYR A 243 1.78 -28.48 -33.01
CA TYR A 243 2.92 -27.61 -33.33
C TYR A 243 3.38 -27.92 -34.76
N LYS A 244 2.95 -27.10 -35.73
CA LYS A 244 3.47 -27.17 -37.10
C LYS A 244 4.85 -26.55 -37.14
N GLU A 245 5.87 -27.37 -37.38
CA GLU A 245 7.11 -26.89 -37.99
C GLU A 245 6.78 -26.19 -39.32
N HIS A 246 7.23 -24.95 -39.47
CA HIS A 246 7.32 -24.28 -40.77
C HIS A 246 8.75 -23.81 -40.96
N GLY A 247 9.48 -24.51 -41.83
CA GLY A 247 10.85 -24.16 -42.18
C GLY A 247 10.92 -22.85 -42.96
N SER A 248 11.79 -21.95 -42.52
CA SER A 248 12.40 -20.86 -43.29
C SER A 248 11.50 -20.09 -44.29
N GLY A 249 10.81 -19.05 -43.82
CA GLY A 249 10.22 -18.06 -44.73
C GLY A 249 9.46 -16.91 -44.05
N LEU A 250 9.84 -15.66 -44.38
CA LEU A 250 9.04 -14.44 -44.22
C LEU A 250 8.67 -13.97 -42.79
N SER A 251 9.67 -13.48 -42.07
CA SER A 251 9.60 -12.21 -41.32
C SER A 251 8.36 -11.93 -40.46
N GLY A 252 8.16 -12.69 -39.39
CA GLY A 252 7.28 -12.34 -38.25
C GLY A 252 8.02 -12.49 -36.92
N THR A 253 7.69 -11.67 -35.91
CA THR A 253 8.22 -11.86 -34.54
C THR A 253 7.13 -12.39 -33.62
N SER A 254 7.49 -13.17 -32.58
CA SER A 254 6.53 -13.82 -31.69
C SER A 254 5.48 -12.86 -31.14
N PHE A 255 4.21 -13.24 -31.20
CA PHE A 255 3.11 -12.43 -30.66
C PHE A 255 3.14 -12.39 -29.14
N ILE A 256 3.06 -11.20 -28.54
CA ILE A 256 2.92 -10.99 -27.10
C ILE A 256 1.65 -10.15 -26.85
N PRO A 257 0.63 -10.69 -26.17
CA PRO A 257 -0.58 -9.94 -25.87
C PRO A 257 -0.30 -8.81 -24.87
N VAL A 258 -0.87 -7.63 -25.15
CA VAL A 258 -0.72 -6.43 -24.33
C VAL A 258 -2.01 -6.21 -23.52
N TYR A 259 -1.87 -6.20 -22.20
CA TYR A 259 -2.91 -5.85 -21.25
C TYR A 259 -2.65 -4.44 -20.73
N VAL A 260 -3.70 -3.69 -20.40
CA VAL A 260 -3.59 -2.37 -19.75
C VAL A 260 -4.10 -2.45 -18.32
N LYS A 261 -3.32 -1.98 -17.35
CA LYS A 261 -3.83 -1.82 -15.98
C LYS A 261 -4.69 -0.55 -15.90
N LEU A 262 -5.95 -0.71 -15.53
CA LEU A 262 -6.88 0.40 -15.36
C LEU A 262 -6.50 1.24 -14.13
N SER A 263 -7.02 2.47 -14.09
CA SER A 263 -6.72 3.41 -13.00
C SER A 263 -7.18 2.92 -11.62
N THR A 264 -6.46 3.27 -10.56
CA THR A 264 -6.88 2.96 -9.19
C THR A 264 -7.98 3.92 -8.76
N GLY A 265 -9.06 3.39 -8.15
CA GLY A 265 -10.20 4.17 -7.66
C GLY A 265 -11.48 4.07 -8.49
N LEU A 266 -11.52 3.22 -9.53
CA LEU A 266 -12.77 2.91 -10.26
C LEU A 266 -13.87 2.37 -9.33
N VAL A 267 -13.50 1.63 -8.29
CA VAL A 267 -14.42 1.18 -7.24
C VAL A 267 -14.09 1.95 -5.95
N ASN A 268 -15.10 2.51 -5.29
CA ASN A 268 -14.93 3.30 -4.07
C ASN A 268 -14.91 2.44 -2.78
N ASN A 269 -14.62 3.06 -1.63
CA ASN A 269 -14.55 2.39 -0.31
C ASN A 269 -15.90 1.85 0.23
N PHE A 270 -16.98 1.95 -0.55
CA PHE A 270 -18.29 1.33 -0.30
C PHE A 270 -18.63 0.24 -1.33
N CYS A 271 -17.63 -0.20 -2.11
CA CYS A 271 -17.74 -1.15 -3.22
C CYS A 271 -18.76 -0.75 -4.31
N GLN A 272 -18.85 0.54 -4.62
CA GLN A 272 -19.66 1.07 -5.72
C GLN A 272 -18.76 1.47 -6.90
N LEU A 273 -19.24 1.27 -8.14
CA LEU A 273 -18.54 1.70 -9.34
C LEU A 273 -18.63 3.24 -9.51
N MET A 274 -17.52 3.86 -9.88
CA MET A 274 -17.39 5.28 -10.12
C MET A 274 -17.24 5.55 -11.63
N ASP A 275 -18.03 6.49 -12.15
CA ASP A 275 -18.07 6.85 -13.58
C ASP A 275 -18.12 5.67 -14.58
N PRO A 276 -19.22 4.87 -14.59
CA PRO A 276 -19.36 3.74 -15.51
C PRO A 276 -19.25 4.14 -17.00
N GLU A 277 -19.66 5.36 -17.37
CA GLU A 277 -19.60 5.83 -18.77
C GLU A 277 -18.20 6.29 -19.17
N GLY A 278 -17.43 6.93 -18.28
CA GLY A 278 -16.00 7.17 -18.49
C GLY A 278 -15.21 5.85 -18.64
N ILE A 279 -15.54 4.84 -17.83
CA ILE A 279 -14.96 3.49 -17.94
C ILE A 279 -15.30 2.84 -19.30
N LYS A 280 -16.56 2.90 -19.76
CA LYS A 280 -16.95 2.42 -21.09
C LYS A 280 -16.19 3.12 -22.22
N GLN A 281 -15.98 4.43 -22.10
CA GLN A 281 -15.21 5.21 -23.07
C GLN A 281 -13.71 4.82 -23.07
N GLU A 282 -13.11 4.60 -21.90
CA GLU A 282 -11.71 4.13 -21.77
C GLU A 282 -11.55 2.73 -22.38
N ILE A 283 -12.43 1.79 -22.06
CA ILE A 283 -12.42 0.42 -22.58
C ILE A 283 -12.66 0.40 -24.10
N HIS A 284 -13.60 1.19 -24.62
CA HIS A 284 -13.79 1.37 -26.07
C HIS A 284 -12.51 1.88 -26.75
N HIS A 285 -11.83 2.85 -26.15
CA HIS A 285 -10.60 3.42 -26.70
C HIS A 285 -9.43 2.41 -26.65
N LEU A 286 -9.26 1.67 -25.55
CA LEU A 286 -8.27 0.59 -25.44
C LEU A 286 -8.48 -0.47 -26.51
N LYS A 287 -9.74 -0.86 -26.76
CA LYS A 287 -10.10 -1.78 -27.84
C LYS A 287 -9.77 -1.21 -29.24
N SER A 288 -9.90 0.09 -29.45
CA SER A 288 -9.50 0.76 -30.70
C SER A 288 -7.99 0.80 -30.93
N LEU A 289 -7.18 0.64 -29.87
CA LEU A 289 -5.72 0.48 -29.94
C LEU A 289 -5.28 -0.99 -30.04
N CYS A 290 -6.21 -1.93 -30.31
CA CYS A 290 -5.97 -3.37 -30.35
C CYS A 290 -5.46 -4.00 -29.03
N VAL A 291 -5.72 -3.39 -27.87
CA VAL A 291 -5.32 -3.97 -26.56
C VAL A 291 -6.05 -5.30 -26.32
N ASP A 292 -5.32 -6.35 -25.93
CA ASP A 292 -5.86 -7.71 -25.74
C ASP A 292 -6.79 -7.86 -24.53
N GLY A 293 -6.57 -7.04 -23.51
CA GLY A 293 -7.26 -7.14 -22.23
C GLY A 293 -6.90 -6.06 -21.22
N VAL A 294 -7.51 -6.15 -20.05
CA VAL A 294 -7.33 -5.20 -18.94
C VAL A 294 -6.95 -5.90 -17.64
N VAL A 295 -6.25 -5.18 -16.77
CA VAL A 295 -5.87 -5.63 -15.42
C VAL A 295 -6.55 -4.73 -14.38
N VAL A 296 -7.21 -5.33 -13.40
CA VAL A 296 -7.97 -4.63 -12.34
C VAL A 296 -7.49 -5.07 -10.95
N ASP A 297 -7.30 -4.12 -10.04
CA ASP A 297 -7.01 -4.39 -8.64
C ASP A 297 -8.30 -4.64 -7.83
N CYS A 298 -8.47 -5.85 -7.29
CA CYS A 298 -9.49 -6.16 -6.28
C CYS A 298 -8.92 -5.90 -4.88
N TRP A 299 -9.22 -4.71 -4.34
CA TRP A 299 -8.69 -4.23 -3.06
C TRP A 299 -9.36 -4.91 -1.87
N TRP A 300 -8.56 -5.62 -1.08
CA TRP A 300 -9.03 -6.29 0.14
C TRP A 300 -9.72 -5.33 1.11
N GLY A 301 -9.18 -4.11 1.25
CA GLY A 301 -9.73 -3.05 2.10
C GLY A 301 -11.08 -2.47 1.67
N ILE A 302 -11.47 -2.63 0.40
CA ILE A 302 -12.81 -2.27 -0.08
C ILE A 302 -13.77 -3.42 0.21
N VAL A 303 -13.43 -4.60 -0.30
CA VAL A 303 -14.33 -5.77 -0.38
C VAL A 303 -14.63 -6.37 1.00
N GLU A 304 -13.63 -6.54 1.87
CA GLU A 304 -13.83 -7.05 3.25
C GLU A 304 -13.69 -5.92 4.29
N GLY A 305 -13.92 -4.67 3.89
CA GLY A 305 -13.48 -3.48 4.62
C GLY A 305 -13.97 -3.36 6.06
N TRP A 306 -15.25 -3.65 6.30
CA TRP A 306 -15.92 -3.32 7.57
C TRP A 306 -16.06 -4.50 8.55
N THR A 307 -16.31 -5.71 8.06
CA THR A 307 -16.61 -6.89 8.89
C THR A 307 -15.90 -8.13 8.35
N PRO A 308 -15.19 -8.91 9.21
CA PRO A 308 -14.62 -10.18 8.80
C PRO A 308 -15.65 -11.09 8.11
N GLN A 309 -15.25 -11.74 7.03
CA GLN A 309 -16.05 -12.68 6.25
C GLN A 309 -17.35 -12.11 5.64
N LYS A 310 -17.48 -10.77 5.57
CA LYS A 310 -18.47 -10.11 4.72
C LYS A 310 -17.75 -9.49 3.53
N TYR A 311 -17.99 -10.06 2.35
CA TYR A 311 -17.34 -9.69 1.10
C TYR A 311 -18.36 -8.99 0.20
N GLU A 312 -18.15 -7.70 -0.06
CA GLU A 312 -18.97 -6.94 -1.00
C GLU A 312 -18.26 -6.88 -2.36
N TRP A 313 -18.92 -7.37 -3.41
CA TRP A 313 -18.36 -7.46 -4.76
C TRP A 313 -19.12 -6.65 -5.82
N ALA A 314 -20.19 -5.94 -5.45
CA ALA A 314 -21.15 -5.33 -6.39
C ALA A 314 -20.52 -4.45 -7.48
N GLY A 315 -19.76 -3.42 -7.10
CA GLY A 315 -19.07 -2.52 -8.05
C GLY A 315 -17.98 -3.22 -8.89
N TYR A 316 -17.38 -4.30 -8.38
CA TYR A 316 -16.48 -5.15 -9.19
C TYR A 316 -17.25 -5.99 -10.22
N ARG A 317 -18.42 -6.52 -9.87
CA ARG A 317 -19.30 -7.20 -10.84
C ARG A 317 -19.80 -6.25 -11.92
N GLU A 318 -20.17 -5.02 -11.56
CA GLU A 318 -20.58 -3.98 -12.53
C GLU A 318 -19.43 -3.65 -13.51
N LEU A 319 -18.21 -3.46 -12.99
CA LEU A 319 -17.01 -3.25 -13.81
C LEU A 319 -16.72 -4.45 -14.74
N PHE A 320 -16.82 -5.67 -14.23
CA PHE A 320 -16.54 -6.88 -15.02
C PHE A 320 -17.63 -7.16 -16.07
N ASN A 321 -18.89 -6.79 -15.82
CA ASN A 321 -19.94 -6.79 -16.83
C ASN A 321 -19.59 -5.84 -17.98
N ILE A 322 -19.15 -4.60 -17.70
CA ILE A 322 -18.74 -3.66 -18.74
C ILE A 322 -17.54 -4.22 -19.54
N ILE A 323 -16.53 -4.79 -18.88
CA ILE A 323 -15.38 -5.41 -19.56
C ILE A 323 -15.82 -6.59 -20.46
N GLN A 324 -16.85 -7.33 -20.04
CA GLN A 324 -17.50 -8.39 -20.83
C GLN A 324 -18.31 -7.85 -22.02
N GLU A 325 -19.05 -6.74 -21.89
CA GLU A 325 -19.77 -6.09 -22.99
C GLU A 325 -18.83 -5.69 -24.14
N PHE A 326 -17.62 -5.23 -23.82
CA PHE A 326 -16.58 -4.94 -24.80
C PHE A 326 -15.79 -6.17 -25.27
N GLY A 327 -15.96 -7.34 -24.64
CA GLY A 327 -15.27 -8.57 -25.01
C GLY A 327 -13.75 -8.54 -24.81
N MET A 328 -13.27 -7.73 -23.86
CA MET A 328 -11.84 -7.69 -23.52
C MET A 328 -11.50 -8.78 -22.49
N LYS A 329 -10.31 -9.38 -22.59
CA LYS A 329 -9.83 -10.33 -21.58
C LYS A 329 -9.57 -9.61 -20.25
N LEU A 330 -9.86 -10.26 -19.14
CA LEU A 330 -9.65 -9.72 -17.80
C LEU A 330 -8.50 -10.46 -17.10
N LYS A 331 -7.72 -9.73 -16.33
CA LYS A 331 -6.83 -10.23 -15.28
C LYS A 331 -7.09 -9.46 -13.99
N VAL A 332 -7.02 -10.14 -12.86
CA VAL A 332 -7.42 -9.54 -11.57
C VAL A 332 -6.31 -9.70 -10.55
N VAL A 333 -5.97 -8.62 -9.84
CA VAL A 333 -4.99 -8.64 -8.74
C VAL A 333 -5.73 -8.82 -7.42
N MET A 334 -5.37 -9.84 -6.64
CA MET A 334 -5.79 -10.00 -5.25
C MET A 334 -4.94 -9.04 -4.39
N ALA A 335 -5.40 -7.80 -4.25
CA ALA A 335 -4.62 -6.72 -3.65
C ALA A 335 -4.79 -6.71 -2.12
N PHE A 336 -3.99 -7.56 -1.45
CA PHE A 336 -3.88 -7.68 0.01
C PHE A 336 -3.04 -6.57 0.68
N HIS A 337 -2.91 -5.41 0.03
CA HIS A 337 -2.07 -4.31 0.47
C HIS A 337 -2.80 -2.96 0.35
N GLU A 338 -2.28 -1.96 1.05
CA GLU A 338 -2.74 -0.56 1.03
C GLU A 338 -2.29 0.16 -0.25
N HIS A 339 -3.17 0.97 -0.84
CA HIS A 339 -2.82 1.95 -1.87
C HIS A 339 -2.83 3.37 -1.29
N GLY A 340 -1.73 4.10 -1.46
CA GLY A 340 -1.74 5.54 -1.21
C GLY A 340 -0.37 6.22 -1.22
N GLY A 341 -0.27 7.28 -2.02
CA GLY A 341 0.77 8.31 -1.97
C GLY A 341 0.13 9.69 -2.02
N TYR A 342 0.92 10.77 -2.00
CA TYR A 342 0.40 12.13 -2.10
C TYR A 342 -0.31 12.36 -3.45
N GLY A 343 -1.65 12.36 -3.44
CA GLY A 343 -2.50 12.84 -4.55
C GLY A 343 -3.48 11.84 -5.16
N SER A 344 -3.35 10.53 -4.91
CA SER A 344 -4.31 9.52 -5.38
C SER A 344 -5.31 9.11 -4.29
N GLY A 345 -6.41 8.44 -4.69
CA GLY A 345 -7.42 7.91 -3.77
C GLY A 345 -6.82 6.88 -2.81
N PHE A 346 -6.93 7.14 -1.51
CA PHE A 346 -6.34 6.32 -0.46
C PHE A 346 -7.23 5.11 -0.11
N ILE A 347 -6.68 3.90 -0.26
CA ILE A 347 -7.36 2.62 0.01
C ILE A 347 -6.53 1.87 1.06
N SER A 348 -6.98 1.90 2.32
CA SER A 348 -6.29 1.21 3.42
C SER A 348 -6.48 -0.30 3.37
N LEU A 349 -5.76 -1.04 4.23
CA LEU A 349 -6.22 -2.36 4.68
C LEU A 349 -7.62 -2.25 5.35
N PRO A 350 -8.37 -3.36 5.50
CA PRO A 350 -9.69 -3.33 6.15
C PRO A 350 -9.71 -2.65 7.51
N GLN A 351 -10.73 -1.86 7.80
CA GLN A 351 -10.89 -1.14 9.06
C GLN A 351 -10.85 -2.10 10.27
N TRP A 352 -11.40 -3.30 10.15
CA TRP A 352 -11.37 -4.30 11.22
C TRP A 352 -9.96 -4.88 11.49
N ILE A 353 -9.06 -4.86 10.49
CA ILE A 353 -7.63 -5.18 10.65
C ILE A 353 -6.91 -4.04 11.35
N LEU A 354 -7.16 -2.79 10.94
CA LEU A 354 -6.60 -1.60 11.61
C LEU A 354 -7.03 -1.51 13.08
N GLU A 355 -8.22 -1.99 13.42
CA GLU A 355 -8.68 -2.15 14.80
C GLU A 355 -7.92 -3.22 15.58
N VAL A 356 -7.65 -4.39 14.99
CA VAL A 356 -6.77 -5.40 15.61
C VAL A 356 -5.36 -4.83 15.80
N GLY A 357 -4.84 -4.06 14.83
CA GLY A 357 -3.54 -3.41 14.88
C GLY A 357 -3.38 -2.38 16.02
N LYS A 358 -4.47 -1.69 16.42
CA LYS A 358 -4.47 -0.79 17.59
C LYS A 358 -4.23 -1.55 18.91
N ILE A 359 -4.68 -2.80 18.99
CA ILE A 359 -4.54 -3.68 20.16
C ILE A 359 -3.23 -4.48 20.08
N ASN A 360 -2.84 -4.89 18.87
CA ASN A 360 -1.72 -5.77 18.58
C ASN A 360 -0.91 -5.24 17.39
N GLN A 361 -0.02 -4.29 17.64
CA GLN A 361 0.80 -3.66 16.57
C GLN A 361 1.73 -4.66 15.85
N ASP A 362 2.02 -5.81 16.45
CA ASP A 362 2.85 -6.86 15.86
C ASP A 362 2.14 -7.67 14.75
N ILE A 363 0.92 -7.32 14.33
CA ILE A 363 0.37 -7.84 13.06
C ILE A 363 1.04 -7.20 11.83
N PHE A 364 1.85 -6.16 12.03
CA PHE A 364 2.47 -5.35 10.98
C PHE A 364 3.99 -5.51 10.97
N PHE A 365 4.57 -5.41 9.77
CA PHE A 365 6.03 -5.38 9.59
C PHE A 365 6.66 -4.26 10.43
N THR A 366 7.81 -4.56 11.01
CA THR A 366 8.39 -3.74 12.08
C THR A 366 9.90 -3.65 11.92
N ASP A 367 10.42 -2.44 11.94
CA ASP A 367 11.85 -2.17 11.85
C ASP A 367 12.55 -2.14 13.20
N ARG A 368 13.86 -1.88 13.19
CA ARG A 368 14.70 -1.90 14.39
C ARG A 368 14.33 -0.82 15.41
N GLU A 369 13.77 0.30 14.99
CA GLU A 369 13.28 1.36 15.89
C GLU A 369 11.89 1.03 16.48
N GLY A 370 11.26 -0.06 16.04
CA GLY A 370 9.90 -0.45 16.43
C GLY A 370 8.80 0.31 15.70
N ARG A 371 9.15 1.06 14.64
CA ARG A 371 8.18 1.71 13.75
C ARG A 371 7.46 0.63 12.94
N ARG A 372 6.18 0.84 12.62
CA ARG A 372 5.30 -0.16 12.02
C ARG A 372 4.88 0.26 10.61
N ASN A 373 5.09 -0.61 9.62
CA ASN A 373 4.57 -0.42 8.27
C ASN A 373 3.18 -1.10 8.18
N THR A 374 2.13 -0.31 7.95
CA THR A 374 0.73 -0.77 7.88
C THR A 374 0.27 -1.21 6.49
N GLU A 375 1.19 -1.26 5.51
CA GLU A 375 0.86 -1.43 4.09
C GLU A 375 0.36 -2.85 3.79
N CYS A 376 0.78 -3.85 4.58
CA CYS A 376 0.36 -5.24 4.51
C CYS A 376 0.58 -5.93 5.88
N LEU A 377 0.07 -7.15 6.06
CA LEU A 377 0.31 -7.92 7.28
C LEU A 377 1.73 -8.52 7.31
N SER A 378 2.31 -8.60 8.50
CA SER A 378 3.55 -9.36 8.73
C SER A 378 3.34 -10.86 8.51
N TRP A 379 4.20 -11.48 7.72
CA TRP A 379 4.21 -12.94 7.52
C TRP A 379 4.44 -13.73 8.83
N GLY A 380 4.94 -13.08 9.90
CA GLY A 380 5.02 -13.66 11.23
C GLY A 380 3.66 -14.13 11.81
N ILE A 381 2.54 -13.57 11.32
CA ILE A 381 1.18 -13.97 11.72
C ILE A 381 0.47 -14.93 10.74
N ASP A 382 1.12 -15.36 9.65
CA ASP A 382 0.58 -16.33 8.67
C ASP A 382 -0.03 -17.56 9.34
N LYS A 383 0.63 -18.05 10.39
CA LYS A 383 0.28 -19.25 11.17
C LYS A 383 -0.03 -18.90 12.63
N LYS A 384 -0.73 -17.79 12.88
CA LYS A 384 -1.11 -17.29 14.22
C LYS A 384 -2.57 -16.81 14.23
N ARG A 385 -3.44 -17.40 15.08
CA ARG A 385 -4.87 -17.05 15.19
C ARG A 385 -5.10 -15.73 15.93
N VAL A 386 -4.71 -14.61 15.32
CA VAL A 386 -4.75 -13.26 15.92
C VAL A 386 -5.68 -12.28 15.19
N LEU A 387 -6.22 -12.66 14.04
CA LEU A 387 -7.13 -11.86 13.23
C LEU A 387 -8.59 -12.26 13.54
N ARG A 388 -9.06 -11.91 14.75
CA ARG A 388 -10.38 -12.29 15.30
C ARG A 388 -10.67 -13.80 15.19
N GLY A 389 -9.65 -14.63 15.48
CA GLY A 389 -9.70 -16.10 15.41
C GLY A 389 -9.08 -16.73 14.16
N ARG A 390 -8.92 -15.96 13.07
CA ARG A 390 -8.23 -16.41 11.84
C ARG A 390 -6.73 -16.13 11.88
N THR A 391 -5.97 -16.84 11.05
CA THR A 391 -4.56 -16.55 10.73
C THR A 391 -4.43 -15.70 9.46
N GLY A 392 -3.22 -15.17 9.17
CA GLY A 392 -2.97 -14.40 7.95
C GLY A 392 -3.37 -15.14 6.66
N ILE A 393 -2.89 -16.38 6.49
CA ILE A 393 -3.15 -17.16 5.26
C ILE A 393 -4.62 -17.62 5.13
N GLU A 394 -5.32 -17.82 6.25
CA GLU A 394 -6.77 -18.12 6.23
C GLU A 394 -7.59 -16.92 5.72
N VAL A 395 -7.21 -15.70 6.10
CA VAL A 395 -7.85 -14.46 5.62
C VAL A 395 -7.66 -14.31 4.11
N TYR A 396 -6.44 -14.52 3.61
CA TYR A 396 -6.17 -14.48 2.16
C TYR A 396 -6.93 -15.58 1.40
N TYR A 397 -7.00 -16.81 1.96
CA TYR A 397 -7.73 -17.91 1.33
C TYR A 397 -9.25 -17.72 1.32
N ASP A 398 -9.85 -17.26 2.43
CA ASP A 398 -11.28 -16.95 2.46
C ASP A 398 -11.65 -15.88 1.41
N PHE A 399 -10.78 -14.87 1.22
CA PHE A 399 -10.94 -13.84 0.20
C PHE A 399 -10.85 -14.38 -1.23
N MET A 400 -9.81 -15.16 -1.54
CA MET A 400 -9.63 -15.80 -2.86
C MET A 400 -10.79 -16.75 -3.17
N ARG A 401 -11.25 -17.54 -2.19
CA ARG A 401 -12.42 -18.42 -2.33
C ARG A 401 -13.70 -17.62 -2.56
N SER A 402 -13.90 -16.50 -1.85
CA SER A 402 -15.05 -15.63 -2.08
C SER A 402 -15.05 -15.04 -3.50
N PHE A 403 -13.90 -14.57 -3.99
CA PHE A 403 -13.76 -14.12 -5.38
C PHE A 403 -14.05 -15.24 -6.38
N ARG A 404 -13.52 -16.44 -6.16
CA ARG A 404 -13.76 -17.63 -7.00
C ARG A 404 -15.25 -17.99 -7.06
N THR A 405 -15.95 -17.98 -5.94
CA THR A 405 -17.38 -18.32 -5.85
C THR A 405 -18.27 -17.24 -6.47
N GLU A 406 -17.97 -15.95 -6.23
CA GLU A 406 -18.71 -14.84 -6.82
C GLU A 406 -18.60 -14.89 -8.35
N PHE A 407 -17.38 -14.90 -8.88
CA PHE A 407 -17.13 -14.69 -10.31
C PHE A 407 -17.02 -15.98 -11.13
N ASP A 408 -17.60 -17.08 -10.65
CA ASP A 408 -17.61 -18.38 -11.35
C ASP A 408 -18.11 -18.27 -12.79
N ASP A 409 -19.15 -17.45 -13.04
CA ASP A 409 -19.68 -17.22 -14.37
C ASP A 409 -18.66 -16.57 -15.32
N PHE A 410 -17.76 -15.73 -14.82
CA PHE A 410 -16.67 -15.13 -15.61
C PHE A 410 -15.47 -16.05 -15.80
N PHE A 411 -15.23 -17.00 -14.89
CA PHE A 411 -14.25 -18.07 -15.09
C PHE A 411 -14.74 -19.06 -16.16
N ILE A 412 -15.99 -19.54 -16.07
CA ILE A 412 -16.58 -20.47 -17.04
C ILE A 412 -16.67 -19.86 -18.45
N LYS A 413 -16.96 -18.56 -18.56
CA LYS A 413 -16.93 -17.82 -19.85
C LYS A 413 -15.51 -17.55 -20.39
N GLY A 414 -14.45 -17.87 -19.64
CA GLY A 414 -13.06 -17.58 -20.03
C GLY A 414 -12.70 -16.09 -20.03
N LEU A 415 -13.48 -15.23 -19.36
CA LEU A 415 -13.22 -13.79 -19.25
C LEU A 415 -12.00 -13.53 -18.37
N ILE A 416 -11.95 -14.15 -17.19
CA ILE A 416 -10.82 -14.06 -16.25
C ILE A 416 -9.74 -15.05 -16.70
N THR A 417 -8.66 -14.51 -17.27
CA THR A 417 -7.58 -15.28 -17.88
C THR A 417 -6.40 -15.56 -16.95
N ALA A 418 -6.20 -14.71 -15.94
CA ALA A 418 -5.17 -14.88 -14.91
C ALA A 418 -5.53 -14.13 -13.62
N VAL A 419 -4.97 -14.58 -12.50
CA VAL A 419 -5.07 -13.91 -11.20
C VAL A 419 -3.66 -13.60 -10.68
N GLU A 420 -3.37 -12.32 -10.41
CA GLU A 420 -2.13 -11.91 -9.75
C GLU A 420 -2.33 -11.92 -8.23
N ILE A 421 -1.40 -12.53 -7.49
CA ILE A 421 -1.50 -12.68 -6.04
C ILE A 421 -0.52 -11.72 -5.36
N GLY A 422 -1.05 -10.76 -4.61
CA GLY A 422 -0.24 -9.82 -3.84
C GLY A 422 0.40 -10.51 -2.63
N LEU A 423 1.73 -10.67 -2.64
CA LEU A 423 2.48 -11.37 -1.58
C LEU A 423 3.19 -10.43 -0.59
N GLY A 424 2.83 -9.14 -0.57
CA GLY A 424 3.49 -8.15 0.27
C GLY A 424 3.18 -6.69 -0.11
N PRO A 425 4.03 -5.74 0.29
CA PRO A 425 3.84 -4.31 0.07
C PRO A 425 3.92 -4.00 -1.43
N SER A 426 3.02 -3.14 -1.91
CA SER A 426 2.80 -2.85 -3.33
C SER A 426 2.43 -4.09 -4.19
N GLY A 427 1.95 -5.17 -3.55
CA GLY A 427 1.65 -6.47 -4.15
C GLY A 427 2.87 -7.35 -4.42
N GLU A 428 4.08 -6.85 -4.18
CA GLU A 428 5.33 -7.51 -4.53
C GLU A 428 5.79 -8.47 -3.43
N LEU A 429 6.40 -9.60 -3.83
CA LEU A 429 7.01 -10.58 -2.91
C LEU A 429 8.29 -10.01 -2.28
N LYS A 430 8.17 -9.13 -1.29
CA LYS A 430 9.28 -8.52 -0.55
C LYS A 430 8.90 -8.09 0.87
N TYR A 431 9.90 -7.83 1.69
CA TYR A 431 9.73 -7.03 2.90
C TYR A 431 9.59 -5.52 2.55
N PRO A 432 8.91 -4.71 3.39
CA PRO A 432 8.80 -3.25 3.19
C PRO A 432 10.09 -2.47 3.57
N SER A 433 11.25 -2.97 3.13
CA SER A 433 12.57 -2.46 3.56
C SER A 433 12.96 -1.09 3.00
N PHE A 434 12.26 -0.58 1.99
CA PHE A 434 12.53 0.71 1.34
C PHE A 434 11.26 1.59 1.22
N SER A 435 10.40 1.59 2.23
CA SER A 435 9.16 2.39 2.22
C SER A 435 9.45 3.88 2.48
N GLU A 436 9.15 4.75 1.50
CA GLU A 436 9.32 6.22 1.62
C GLU A 436 8.58 6.81 2.84
N ARG A 437 7.43 6.21 3.20
CA ARG A 437 6.62 6.56 4.38
C ARG A 437 7.39 6.44 5.70
N MET A 438 8.40 5.56 5.75
CA MET A 438 9.28 5.34 6.90
C MET A 438 10.50 6.29 6.89
N GLY A 439 10.61 7.16 5.88
CA GLY A 439 11.73 8.08 5.69
C GLY A 439 12.86 7.55 4.80
N TRP A 440 12.68 6.37 4.17
CA TRP A 440 13.60 5.90 3.13
C TRP A 440 13.63 6.86 1.93
N ARG A 441 14.79 6.96 1.29
CA ARG A 441 15.01 7.67 0.02
C ARG A 441 15.99 6.87 -0.82
N TYR A 442 15.78 6.84 -2.13
CA TYR A 442 16.78 6.32 -3.07
C TYR A 442 18.12 7.07 -2.93
N PRO A 443 19.28 6.40 -2.95
CA PRO A 443 19.51 4.96 -3.08
C PRO A 443 19.77 4.23 -1.74
N GLY A 444 19.08 4.55 -0.64
CA GLY A 444 19.35 3.95 0.68
C GLY A 444 19.28 2.41 0.72
N ILE A 445 20.12 1.76 1.54
CA ILE A 445 20.16 0.28 1.70
C ILE A 445 18.87 -0.35 2.26
N GLY A 446 18.00 0.44 2.88
CA GLY A 446 16.80 -0.06 3.55
C GLY A 446 17.05 -0.61 4.96
N GLU A 447 16.02 -1.16 5.60
CA GLU A 447 16.12 -1.83 6.91
C GLU A 447 15.42 -3.20 6.91
N PHE A 448 15.98 -4.17 7.63
CA PHE A 448 15.33 -5.47 7.88
C PHE A 448 14.01 -5.27 8.67
N GLN A 449 12.92 -5.91 8.24
CA GLN A 449 11.56 -5.66 8.76
C GLN A 449 11.04 -6.75 9.72
N CYS A 450 11.94 -7.47 10.38
CA CYS A 450 11.66 -8.67 11.18
C CYS A 450 11.61 -8.45 12.71
N TYR A 451 11.32 -7.23 13.17
CA TYR A 451 11.39 -6.87 14.60
C TYR A 451 10.05 -6.93 15.35
N ASP A 452 8.98 -7.46 14.74
CA ASP A 452 7.75 -7.76 15.46
C ASP A 452 7.92 -9.01 16.35
N LYS A 453 7.07 -9.15 17.37
CA LYS A 453 7.22 -10.24 18.35
C LYS A 453 7.11 -11.64 17.74
N TYR A 454 6.47 -11.84 16.59
CA TYR A 454 6.28 -13.15 15.98
C TYR A 454 7.52 -13.57 15.17
N PHE A 455 8.10 -12.66 14.38
CA PHE A 455 9.41 -12.88 13.76
C PHE A 455 10.50 -13.10 14.82
N LEU A 456 10.56 -12.27 15.86
CA LEU A 456 11.55 -12.43 16.93
C LEU A 456 11.38 -13.75 17.72
N GLN A 457 10.15 -14.18 17.96
CA GLN A 457 9.87 -15.50 18.55
C GLN A 457 10.33 -16.66 17.67
N ASP A 458 10.28 -16.51 16.35
CA ASP A 458 10.71 -17.58 15.45
C ASP A 458 12.23 -17.59 15.23
N LEU A 459 12.84 -16.41 15.05
CA LEU A 459 14.30 -16.25 15.06
C LEU A 459 14.93 -16.86 16.31
N GLY A 460 14.29 -16.68 17.48
CA GLY A 460 14.70 -17.34 18.73
C GLY A 460 14.66 -18.87 18.70
N LYS A 461 13.69 -19.47 17.98
CA LYS A 461 13.65 -20.93 17.78
C LYS A 461 14.71 -21.39 16.78
N ALA A 462 14.87 -20.70 15.65
CA ALA A 462 15.88 -21.01 14.64
C ALA A 462 17.30 -20.93 15.24
N ALA A 463 17.57 -19.90 16.04
CA ALA A 463 18.82 -19.72 16.77
C ALA A 463 19.04 -20.83 17.81
N LYS A 464 18.00 -21.20 18.58
CA LYS A 464 18.06 -22.34 19.54
C LYS A 464 18.29 -23.67 18.83
N LEU A 465 17.62 -23.94 17.71
CA LEU A 465 17.76 -25.16 16.91
C LEU A 465 19.18 -25.30 16.31
N ARG A 466 19.82 -24.18 15.97
CA ARG A 466 21.24 -24.14 15.57
C ARG A 466 22.24 -24.20 16.74
N GLY A 467 21.78 -24.31 17.98
CA GLY A 467 22.64 -24.33 19.18
C GLY A 467 23.22 -22.96 19.57
N HIS A 468 22.86 -21.89 18.85
CA HIS A 468 23.42 -20.54 19.02
C HIS A 468 22.34 -19.57 19.48
N THR A 469 21.86 -19.69 20.71
CA THR A 469 20.83 -18.79 21.29
C THR A 469 21.24 -17.31 21.26
N VAL A 470 22.55 -17.02 21.25
CA VAL A 470 23.12 -15.68 21.06
C VAL A 470 22.90 -15.09 19.65
N TRP A 471 22.28 -15.82 18.72
CA TRP A 471 21.86 -15.31 17.39
C TRP A 471 20.35 -15.00 17.32
N ALA A 472 19.63 -15.03 18.45
CA ALA A 472 18.18 -14.77 18.53
C ALA A 472 17.80 -13.27 18.41
N ARG A 473 18.41 -12.52 17.48
CA ARG A 473 18.13 -11.10 17.20
C ARG A 473 18.54 -10.70 15.78
N GLY A 474 18.00 -9.59 15.28
CA GLY A 474 18.43 -9.00 14.01
C GLY A 474 19.76 -8.22 14.12
N PRO A 475 20.47 -7.93 13.01
CA PRO A 475 21.79 -7.31 13.03
C PRO A 475 21.84 -5.90 13.64
N GLU A 476 22.78 -5.68 14.55
CA GLU A 476 22.94 -4.41 15.27
C GLU A 476 23.78 -3.35 14.54
N ASN A 477 24.51 -3.76 13.49
CA ASN A 477 25.47 -2.96 12.74
C ASN A 477 25.07 -2.77 11.26
N ALA A 478 23.82 -3.05 10.91
CA ALA A 478 23.25 -2.91 9.56
C ALA A 478 22.89 -1.47 9.13
N GLY A 479 23.24 -0.45 9.93
CA GLY A 479 22.88 0.94 9.63
C GLY A 479 21.39 1.23 9.82
N TYR A 480 20.87 2.11 8.96
CA TYR A 480 19.47 2.57 8.90
C TYR A 480 19.05 2.76 7.43
N TYR A 481 17.76 3.04 7.17
CA TYR A 481 17.16 3.09 5.82
C TYR A 481 18.02 3.79 4.74
N ASN A 482 18.68 4.90 5.10
CA ASN A 482 19.41 5.77 4.18
C ASN A 482 20.95 5.70 4.29
N SER A 483 21.49 4.70 5.01
CA SER A 483 22.95 4.44 5.00
C SER A 483 23.41 3.92 3.65
N LYS A 484 24.71 4.05 3.36
CA LYS A 484 25.40 3.34 2.27
C LYS A 484 26.06 2.05 2.79
N PRO A 485 26.25 0.98 1.98
CA PRO A 485 26.76 -0.30 2.46
C PRO A 485 28.10 -0.19 3.22
N GLN A 486 29.01 0.63 2.69
CA GLN A 486 30.36 0.87 3.20
C GLN A 486 30.38 1.59 4.57
N GLU A 487 29.30 2.26 4.94
CA GLU A 487 29.15 2.97 6.23
C GLU A 487 28.71 2.03 7.37
N THR A 488 28.36 0.77 7.05
CA THR A 488 27.79 -0.20 7.99
C THR A 488 28.77 -1.31 8.34
N GLY A 489 28.71 -1.84 9.57
CA GLY A 489 29.49 -3.03 9.93
C GLY A 489 28.95 -4.33 9.33
N PHE A 490 27.68 -4.34 8.90
CA PHE A 490 27.06 -5.53 8.32
C PHE A 490 27.28 -5.66 6.81
N PHE A 491 27.10 -4.59 6.03
CA PHE A 491 27.10 -4.64 4.55
C PHE A 491 28.38 -4.10 3.89
N SER A 492 29.37 -3.67 4.66
CA SER A 492 30.68 -3.28 4.12
C SER A 492 31.43 -4.48 3.55
N GLU A 493 32.52 -4.23 2.82
CA GLU A 493 33.39 -5.28 2.30
C GLU A 493 34.00 -6.07 3.47
N ASN A 494 33.87 -7.40 3.45
CA ASN A 494 34.17 -8.31 4.57
C ASN A 494 33.35 -8.06 5.87
N GLY A 495 32.23 -7.34 5.77
CA GLY A 495 31.31 -7.09 6.88
C GLY A 495 30.52 -8.33 7.34
N ASP A 496 29.77 -8.19 8.43
CA ASP A 496 29.11 -9.31 9.13
C ASP A 496 28.11 -10.10 8.28
N TYR A 497 27.64 -9.60 7.13
CA TYR A 497 26.73 -10.33 6.21
C TYR A 497 27.28 -11.70 5.77
N ASP A 498 28.61 -11.85 5.66
CA ASP A 498 29.26 -13.12 5.29
C ASP A 498 29.76 -13.94 6.51
N SER A 499 29.63 -13.40 7.73
CA SER A 499 29.95 -14.14 8.96
C SER A 499 29.01 -15.34 9.17
N TYR A 500 29.37 -16.26 10.08
CA TYR A 500 28.48 -17.37 10.47
C TYR A 500 27.10 -16.88 10.95
N TYR A 501 27.06 -15.75 11.65
CA TYR A 501 25.82 -15.11 12.10
C TYR A 501 25.04 -14.47 10.95
N GLY A 502 25.70 -13.71 10.08
CA GLY A 502 25.07 -13.07 8.92
C GLY A 502 24.48 -14.08 7.95
N ARG A 503 25.25 -15.12 7.61
CA ARG A 503 24.78 -16.25 6.78
C ARG A 503 23.58 -16.97 7.42
N PHE A 504 23.58 -17.18 8.74
CA PHE A 504 22.43 -17.73 9.46
C PHE A 504 21.20 -16.81 9.37
N PHE A 505 21.35 -15.51 9.67
CA PHE A 505 20.26 -14.56 9.71
C PHE A 505 19.65 -14.33 8.31
N LEU A 506 20.48 -14.14 7.28
CA LEU A 506 20.04 -13.94 5.90
C LEU A 506 19.36 -15.19 5.32
N GLN A 507 19.87 -16.39 5.65
CA GLN A 507 19.21 -17.64 5.29
C GLN A 507 17.83 -17.77 5.97
N TRP A 508 17.68 -17.37 7.24
CA TRP A 508 16.40 -17.40 7.95
C TRP A 508 15.41 -16.35 7.38
N TYR A 509 15.86 -15.12 7.19
CA TYR A 509 15.04 -14.00 6.70
C TYR A 509 14.53 -14.23 5.27
N SER A 510 15.38 -14.76 4.39
CA SER A 510 14.99 -15.18 3.03
C SER A 510 14.15 -16.47 3.03
N GLN A 511 14.39 -17.42 3.94
CA GLN A 511 13.52 -18.61 4.05
C GLN A 511 12.09 -18.22 4.43
N PHE A 512 11.89 -17.22 5.28
CA PHE A 512 10.54 -16.73 5.63
C PHE A 512 9.77 -16.18 4.41
N LEU A 513 10.47 -15.51 3.48
CA LEU A 513 9.89 -15.03 2.21
C LEU A 513 9.46 -16.21 1.31
N LEU A 514 10.31 -17.23 1.21
CA LEU A 514 10.01 -18.47 0.47
C LEU A 514 8.83 -19.22 1.08
N ASP A 515 8.83 -19.38 2.40
CA ASP A 515 7.76 -20.05 3.14
C ASP A 515 6.44 -19.30 2.99
N HIS A 516 6.43 -17.96 3.11
CA HIS A 516 5.22 -17.15 2.90
C HIS A 516 4.62 -17.41 1.50
N ALA A 517 5.45 -17.26 0.46
CA ALA A 517 5.04 -17.52 -0.92
C ALA A 517 4.50 -18.95 -1.10
N ASP A 518 5.19 -19.97 -0.57
CA ASP A 518 4.76 -21.36 -0.70
C ASP A 518 3.41 -21.64 -0.03
N ASN A 519 3.18 -21.09 1.17
CA ASN A 519 1.91 -21.26 1.89
C ASN A 519 0.75 -20.56 1.16
N VAL A 520 0.93 -19.30 0.72
CA VAL A 520 -0.14 -18.54 0.06
C VAL A 520 -0.42 -19.06 -1.34
N LEU A 521 0.60 -19.43 -2.12
CA LEU A 521 0.42 -19.96 -3.48
C LEU A 521 -0.21 -21.36 -3.48
N THR A 522 0.06 -22.20 -2.48
CA THR A 522 -0.67 -23.46 -2.27
C THR A 522 -2.18 -23.21 -2.11
N LEU A 523 -2.55 -22.20 -1.33
CA LEU A 523 -3.95 -21.83 -1.09
C LEU A 523 -4.59 -21.12 -2.29
N ALA A 524 -3.81 -20.33 -3.05
CA ALA A 524 -4.26 -19.73 -4.31
C ALA A 524 -4.50 -20.80 -5.39
N ARG A 525 -3.65 -21.83 -5.47
CA ARG A 525 -3.87 -22.99 -6.35
C ARG A 525 -5.12 -23.79 -5.97
N LEU A 526 -5.41 -23.94 -4.68
CA LEU A 526 -6.65 -24.55 -4.20
C LEU A 526 -7.90 -23.69 -4.52
N ALA A 527 -7.76 -22.37 -4.59
CA ALA A 527 -8.85 -21.44 -4.90
C ALA A 527 -9.09 -21.21 -6.40
N PHE A 528 -8.06 -21.37 -7.25
CA PHE A 528 -8.11 -21.00 -8.68
C PHE A 528 -7.74 -22.11 -9.66
N GLU A 529 -7.41 -23.31 -9.17
CA GLU A 529 -7.24 -24.53 -9.98
C GLU A 529 -6.25 -24.31 -11.15
N GLU A 530 -6.71 -24.47 -12.39
CA GLU A 530 -5.90 -24.38 -13.62
C GLU A 530 -5.63 -22.94 -14.09
N ILE A 531 -6.29 -21.92 -13.52
CA ILE A 531 -6.13 -20.52 -13.95
C ILE A 531 -4.67 -20.07 -13.76
N GLN A 532 -4.17 -19.25 -14.69
CA GLN A 532 -2.81 -18.71 -14.61
C GLN A 532 -2.66 -17.85 -13.35
N ILE A 533 -1.80 -18.29 -12.43
CA ILE A 533 -1.40 -17.48 -11.26
C ILE A 533 -0.18 -16.65 -11.65
N VAL A 534 -0.22 -15.37 -11.29
CA VAL A 534 0.85 -14.39 -11.54
C VAL A 534 1.40 -13.91 -10.20
N VAL A 535 2.73 -13.74 -10.11
CA VAL A 535 3.39 -13.13 -8.93
C VAL A 535 4.33 -12.05 -9.40
N LYS A 536 4.24 -10.88 -8.77
CA LYS A 536 5.09 -9.72 -9.03
C LYS A 536 6.33 -9.72 -8.13
N ILE A 537 7.49 -9.48 -8.72
CA ILE A 537 8.77 -9.31 -7.99
C ILE A 537 9.29 -7.87 -8.15
N PRO A 538 9.99 -7.32 -7.14
CA PRO A 538 10.60 -5.99 -7.24
C PRO A 538 11.87 -6.02 -8.10
N ALA A 539 12.17 -4.91 -8.77
CA ALA A 539 13.49 -4.64 -9.35
C ALA A 539 14.32 -3.84 -8.33
N VAL A 540 15.18 -4.50 -7.55
CA VAL A 540 16.04 -3.88 -6.53
C VAL A 540 17.46 -3.73 -7.07
N PHE A 541 17.64 -2.74 -7.96
CA PHE A 541 18.85 -2.57 -8.79
C PHE A 541 19.97 -1.74 -8.16
N TRP A 542 19.74 -1.08 -7.01
CA TRP A 542 20.73 -0.26 -6.33
C TRP A 542 21.56 -1.07 -5.34
N TRP A 543 22.84 -0.72 -5.20
CA TRP A 543 23.90 -1.52 -4.57
C TRP A 543 24.17 -2.90 -5.20
N TYR A 544 23.58 -3.23 -6.36
CA TYR A 544 23.81 -4.49 -7.07
C TYR A 544 25.29 -4.70 -7.47
N LYS A 545 26.06 -3.63 -7.68
CA LYS A 545 27.52 -3.71 -7.94
C LYS A 545 28.38 -3.86 -6.68
N THR A 546 27.78 -3.90 -5.49
CA THR A 546 28.50 -4.10 -4.22
C THR A 546 28.50 -5.57 -3.82
N THR A 547 29.59 -6.06 -3.21
CA THR A 547 29.73 -7.48 -2.83
C THR A 547 28.63 -8.00 -1.91
N SER A 548 27.99 -7.11 -1.15
CA SER A 548 26.91 -7.41 -0.21
C SER A 548 25.49 -7.28 -0.76
N HIS A 549 25.26 -6.67 -1.93
CA HIS A 549 23.91 -6.52 -2.52
C HIS A 549 22.86 -5.98 -1.52
N ALA A 550 23.25 -4.97 -0.72
CA ALA A 550 22.60 -4.66 0.56
C ALA A 550 21.07 -4.44 0.49
N ALA A 551 20.56 -3.77 -0.56
CA ALA A 551 19.13 -3.53 -0.72
C ALA A 551 18.32 -4.80 -1.05
N GLU A 552 18.90 -5.72 -1.81
CA GLU A 552 18.28 -7.03 -2.08
C GLU A 552 18.19 -7.84 -0.79
N LEU A 553 19.26 -7.84 0.01
CA LEU A 553 19.29 -8.51 1.31
C LEU A 553 18.21 -7.98 2.27
N THR A 554 18.03 -6.65 2.39
CA THR A 554 16.97 -6.09 3.25
C THR A 554 15.57 -6.34 2.70
N ALA A 555 15.41 -6.40 1.37
CA ALA A 555 14.15 -6.75 0.70
C ALA A 555 13.76 -8.24 0.84
N GLY A 556 14.70 -9.10 1.24
CA GLY A 556 14.51 -10.55 1.50
C GLY A 556 15.18 -11.47 0.48
N TYR A 557 15.77 -10.93 -0.58
CA TYR A 557 16.46 -11.67 -1.62
C TYR A 557 17.90 -11.92 -1.19
N TYR A 558 18.25 -13.18 -0.86
CA TYR A 558 19.61 -13.55 -0.48
C TYR A 558 20.51 -13.72 -1.73
N ASN A 559 20.57 -12.68 -2.56
CA ASN A 559 21.44 -12.56 -3.73
C ASN A 559 22.78 -11.97 -3.32
N ARG A 560 23.87 -12.43 -3.94
CA ARG A 560 25.25 -11.93 -3.72
C ARG A 560 26.09 -12.15 -4.98
N ALA A 561 27.23 -11.47 -5.08
CA ALA A 561 28.15 -11.56 -6.22
C ALA A 561 28.65 -12.99 -6.55
N ASN A 562 28.50 -13.94 -5.62
CA ASN A 562 28.83 -15.36 -5.80
C ASN A 562 27.64 -16.32 -5.55
N GLN A 563 26.41 -15.82 -5.44
CA GLN A 563 25.22 -16.60 -5.10
C GLN A 563 23.96 -16.00 -5.72
N ASN A 564 23.36 -16.70 -6.68
CA ASN A 564 22.06 -16.35 -7.25
C ASN A 564 20.94 -16.53 -6.20
N GLY A 565 20.45 -15.41 -5.66
CA GLY A 565 19.37 -15.39 -4.66
C GLY A 565 17.97 -15.65 -5.24
N TYR A 566 17.77 -15.34 -6.52
CA TYR A 566 16.49 -15.50 -7.23
C TYR A 566 16.16 -16.96 -7.51
N SER A 567 17.17 -17.80 -7.78
CA SER A 567 17.02 -19.23 -8.08
C SER A 567 16.07 -19.96 -7.11
N ARG A 568 16.23 -19.74 -5.79
CA ARG A 568 15.40 -20.39 -4.76
C ARG A 568 13.97 -19.86 -4.69
N VAL A 569 13.74 -18.61 -5.10
CA VAL A 569 12.39 -18.03 -5.25
C VAL A 569 11.72 -18.67 -6.45
N PHE A 570 12.45 -18.82 -7.54
CA PHE A 570 11.95 -19.39 -8.79
C PHE A 570 11.62 -20.89 -8.67
N ASP A 571 12.34 -21.66 -7.83
CA ASP A 571 11.96 -23.03 -7.45
C ASP A 571 10.54 -23.08 -6.85
N VAL A 572 10.21 -22.15 -5.93
CA VAL A 572 8.88 -22.06 -5.28
C VAL A 572 7.81 -21.59 -6.27
N LEU A 573 8.11 -20.60 -7.11
CA LEU A 573 7.16 -20.15 -8.14
C LEU A 573 6.89 -21.24 -9.19
N LYS A 574 7.92 -22.03 -9.54
CA LYS A 574 7.81 -23.15 -10.49
C LYS A 574 6.98 -24.30 -9.94
N LYS A 575 7.15 -24.64 -8.65
CA LYS A 575 6.31 -25.61 -7.93
C LYS A 575 4.81 -25.29 -8.07
N HIS A 576 4.45 -24.01 -8.12
CA HIS A 576 3.07 -23.53 -8.26
C HIS A 576 2.68 -23.11 -9.69
N ALA A 577 3.49 -23.45 -10.69
CA ALA A 577 3.27 -23.10 -12.11
C ALA A 577 2.92 -21.62 -12.31
N VAL A 578 3.64 -20.73 -11.64
CA VAL A 578 3.40 -19.28 -11.65
C VAL A 578 4.05 -18.62 -12.86
N THR A 579 3.36 -17.64 -13.44
CA THR A 579 3.98 -16.67 -14.36
C THR A 579 4.58 -15.51 -13.57
N LEU A 580 5.87 -15.27 -13.75
CA LEU A 580 6.61 -14.19 -13.11
C LEU A 580 6.29 -12.85 -13.76
N ASN A 581 5.68 -11.90 -13.05
CA ASN A 581 5.53 -10.52 -13.53
C ASN A 581 6.79 -9.71 -13.14
N PHE A 582 7.63 -9.43 -14.14
CA PHE A 582 8.88 -8.71 -14.00
C PHE A 582 8.72 -7.21 -14.28
N LEU A 583 9.20 -6.37 -13.37
CA LEU A 583 9.12 -4.92 -13.48
C LEU A 583 10.27 -4.34 -14.33
N VAL A 584 10.01 -4.15 -15.62
CA VAL A 584 10.94 -3.55 -16.59
C VAL A 584 11.17 -2.08 -16.24
N SER A 585 12.43 -1.73 -15.97
CA SER A 585 12.82 -0.35 -15.64
C SER A 585 12.65 0.61 -16.83
N GLY A 586 12.41 1.88 -16.53
CA GLY A 586 12.48 2.96 -17.53
C GLY A 586 13.91 3.32 -17.94
N PRO A 587 14.12 4.37 -18.76
CA PRO A 587 15.45 4.87 -19.08
C PRO A 587 16.22 5.28 -17.82
N LEU A 588 17.55 5.13 -17.91
CA LEU A 588 18.48 5.26 -16.79
C LEU A 588 18.46 6.66 -16.13
N ALA A 589 18.74 6.68 -14.83
CA ALA A 589 19.10 7.90 -14.10
C ALA A 589 20.40 8.53 -14.68
N SER A 590 20.76 9.74 -14.25
CA SER A 590 22.00 10.36 -14.71
C SER A 590 23.22 9.49 -14.31
N SER A 591 24.30 9.56 -15.09
CA SER A 591 25.51 8.77 -14.82
C SER A 591 26.08 8.99 -13.42
N SER A 592 25.90 10.18 -12.85
CA SER A 592 26.27 10.50 -11.47
C SER A 592 25.43 9.76 -10.42
N GLU A 593 24.14 9.53 -10.69
CA GLU A 593 23.23 8.83 -9.76
C GLU A 593 23.44 7.31 -9.83
N ILE A 594 23.88 6.78 -10.97
CA ILE A 594 24.24 5.37 -11.14
C ILE A 594 25.50 5.02 -10.32
N ASP A 595 26.54 5.86 -10.42
CA ASP A 595 27.79 5.68 -9.69
C ASP A 595 27.58 5.79 -8.18
N GLU A 596 26.87 6.83 -7.71
CA GLU A 596 26.58 7.00 -6.27
C GLU A 596 25.71 5.88 -5.69
N ALA A 597 24.79 5.32 -6.48
CA ALA A 597 23.95 4.18 -6.08
C ALA A 597 24.61 2.80 -6.29
N SER A 598 25.78 2.75 -6.95
CA SER A 598 26.43 1.50 -7.43
C SER A 598 25.43 0.56 -8.11
N SER A 599 24.56 1.11 -8.97
CA SER A 599 23.38 0.40 -9.48
C SER A 599 23.61 -0.33 -10.80
N ASP A 600 22.80 -1.36 -11.06
CA ASP A 600 22.79 -2.07 -12.34
C ASP A 600 21.39 -2.59 -12.72
N HIS A 601 20.64 -1.80 -13.48
CA HIS A 601 19.34 -2.22 -14.00
C HIS A 601 19.46 -3.34 -15.04
N GLU A 602 20.48 -3.27 -15.91
CA GLU A 602 20.63 -4.18 -17.05
C GLU A 602 21.19 -5.53 -16.58
N GLY A 603 22.19 -5.53 -15.69
CA GLY A 603 22.72 -6.72 -15.03
C GLY A 603 21.69 -7.45 -14.15
N LEU A 604 20.87 -6.72 -13.36
CA LEU A 604 19.79 -7.32 -12.59
C LEU A 604 18.70 -7.92 -13.51
N SER A 605 18.28 -7.17 -14.54
CA SER A 605 17.27 -7.65 -15.49
C SER A 605 17.74 -8.92 -16.19
N TRP A 606 19.00 -8.97 -16.62
CA TRP A 606 19.60 -10.15 -17.23
C TRP A 606 19.63 -11.33 -16.24
N GLN A 607 20.10 -11.12 -14.99
CA GLN A 607 20.14 -12.17 -13.97
C GLN A 607 18.75 -12.76 -13.71
N ILE A 608 17.73 -11.92 -13.50
CA ILE A 608 16.36 -12.35 -13.24
C ILE A 608 15.77 -13.11 -14.43
N LEU A 609 15.84 -12.53 -15.63
CA LEU A 609 15.18 -13.08 -16.82
C LEU A 609 15.82 -14.41 -17.23
N SER A 610 17.15 -14.46 -17.34
CA SER A 610 17.86 -15.71 -17.64
C SER A 610 17.61 -16.78 -16.58
N SER A 611 17.69 -16.45 -15.28
CA SER A 611 17.47 -17.46 -14.22
C SER A 611 16.03 -18.01 -14.20
N ALA A 612 15.04 -17.15 -14.45
CA ALA A 612 13.64 -17.59 -14.54
C ALA A 612 13.42 -18.49 -15.76
N TRP A 613 13.96 -18.10 -16.90
CA TRP A 613 13.89 -18.88 -18.14
C TRP A 613 14.65 -20.20 -18.06
N ASP A 614 15.87 -20.24 -17.54
CA ASP A 614 16.67 -21.47 -17.41
C ASP A 614 15.99 -22.51 -16.51
N GLN A 615 15.26 -22.05 -15.48
CA GLN A 615 14.40 -22.92 -14.68
C GLN A 615 13.09 -23.32 -15.37
N GLY A 616 12.69 -22.66 -16.47
CA GLY A 616 11.46 -22.94 -17.21
C GLY A 616 10.21 -22.22 -16.68
N LEU A 617 10.36 -21.08 -16.02
CA LEU A 617 9.23 -20.20 -15.69
C LEU A 617 8.71 -19.48 -16.95
N SER A 618 7.40 -19.28 -16.97
CA SER A 618 6.75 -18.27 -17.82
C SER A 618 7.02 -16.89 -17.23
N VAL A 619 7.39 -15.92 -18.06
CA VAL A 619 7.68 -14.53 -17.63
C VAL A 619 6.78 -13.56 -18.39
N ALA A 620 6.23 -12.58 -17.67
CA ALA A 620 5.50 -11.44 -18.19
C ALA A 620 6.22 -10.14 -17.78
N GLY A 621 5.96 -9.05 -18.50
CA GLY A 621 6.55 -7.75 -18.22
C GLY A 621 5.55 -6.70 -17.75
N GLN A 622 5.98 -5.77 -16.91
CA GLN A 622 5.26 -4.54 -16.57
C GLN A 622 6.24 -3.36 -16.53
N ASN A 623 5.84 -2.16 -16.99
CA ASN A 623 6.70 -0.97 -16.90
C ASN A 623 6.74 -0.38 -15.47
N ALA A 624 7.94 -0.04 -14.99
CA ALA A 624 8.19 0.53 -13.67
C ALA A 624 7.73 2.00 -13.49
N GLN A 625 7.64 2.73 -14.60
CA GLN A 625 7.43 4.19 -14.68
C GLN A 625 6.60 4.53 -15.92
N PRO A 626 6.03 5.74 -16.05
CA PRO A 626 5.32 6.17 -17.24
C PRO A 626 6.32 6.41 -18.39
N CYS A 627 6.57 5.35 -19.16
CA CYS A 627 7.28 5.40 -20.43
C CYS A 627 6.45 6.20 -21.44
N LEU A 628 7.00 7.32 -21.93
CA LEU A 628 6.33 8.29 -22.81
C LEU A 628 7.22 8.74 -23.98
N ASP A 629 8.29 7.99 -24.25
CA ASP A 629 9.31 8.31 -25.24
C ASP A 629 9.68 7.07 -26.08
N LYS A 630 10.20 7.32 -27.29
CA LYS A 630 10.46 6.25 -28.28
C LYS A 630 11.58 5.30 -27.83
N GLU A 631 12.53 5.78 -27.03
CA GLU A 631 13.63 4.97 -26.48
C GLU A 631 13.09 4.03 -25.40
N GLY A 632 12.34 4.54 -24.42
CA GLY A 632 11.66 3.71 -23.42
C GLY A 632 10.79 2.61 -24.04
N PHE A 633 9.92 2.95 -24.99
CA PHE A 633 9.06 1.95 -25.66
C PHE A 633 9.86 0.92 -26.46
N THR A 634 11.03 1.31 -26.98
CA THR A 634 11.94 0.38 -27.67
C THR A 634 12.59 -0.58 -26.68
N ARG A 635 13.06 -0.10 -25.52
CA ARG A 635 13.56 -0.95 -24.43
C ARG A 635 12.52 -1.93 -23.89
N LEU A 636 11.25 -1.50 -23.75
CA LEU A 636 10.15 -2.41 -23.35
C LEU A 636 9.99 -3.58 -24.35
N VAL A 637 9.98 -3.29 -25.65
CA VAL A 637 9.88 -4.32 -26.70
C VAL A 637 11.13 -5.21 -26.72
N GLU A 638 12.33 -4.66 -26.58
CA GLU A 638 13.58 -5.43 -26.64
C GLU A 638 13.78 -6.30 -25.39
N THR A 639 13.33 -5.85 -24.22
CA THR A 639 13.31 -6.69 -23.01
C THR A 639 12.27 -7.82 -23.13
N ALA A 640 11.10 -7.53 -23.71
CA ALA A 640 10.05 -8.54 -23.90
C ALA A 640 10.30 -9.51 -25.07
N LYS A 641 11.08 -9.09 -26.08
CA LYS A 641 11.49 -9.86 -27.26
C LYS A 641 13.01 -9.71 -27.51
N PRO A 642 13.89 -10.31 -26.70
CA PRO A 642 15.33 -10.17 -26.91
C PRO A 642 15.75 -10.88 -28.20
N ARG A 643 15.99 -10.09 -29.25
CA ARG A 643 16.33 -10.57 -30.62
C ARG A 643 17.55 -11.48 -30.68
N SER A 644 18.39 -11.45 -29.66
CA SER A 644 19.64 -12.21 -29.51
C SER A 644 19.52 -13.42 -28.57
N HIS A 645 18.35 -13.72 -28.01
CA HIS A 645 18.20 -14.89 -27.14
C HIS A 645 18.37 -16.19 -27.95
N PRO A 646 19.31 -17.09 -27.62
CA PRO A 646 19.58 -18.28 -28.42
C PRO A 646 18.34 -19.19 -28.54
N ASP A 647 17.65 -19.41 -27.42
CA ASP A 647 16.42 -20.21 -27.37
C ASP A 647 15.16 -19.49 -27.91
N GLY A 648 15.28 -18.27 -28.46
CA GLY A 648 14.13 -17.49 -28.99
C GLY A 648 13.08 -17.06 -27.95
N ARG A 649 13.45 -17.03 -26.66
CA ARG A 649 12.52 -16.74 -25.54
C ARG A 649 12.01 -15.30 -25.56
N HIS A 650 10.79 -15.14 -25.07
CA HIS A 650 10.08 -13.87 -24.99
C HIS A 650 9.08 -13.90 -23.83
N PHE A 651 8.45 -12.75 -23.53
CA PHE A 651 7.39 -12.70 -22.51
C PHE A 651 6.08 -13.34 -23.00
N SER A 652 5.33 -13.97 -22.09
CA SER A 652 4.01 -14.55 -22.36
C SER A 652 2.90 -13.51 -22.46
N PHE A 653 3.08 -12.33 -21.85
CA PHE A 653 2.24 -11.15 -21.99
C PHE A 653 2.98 -9.91 -21.46
N PHE A 654 2.44 -8.72 -21.72
CA PHE A 654 2.90 -7.48 -21.11
C PHE A 654 1.73 -6.71 -20.49
N THR A 655 1.92 -6.14 -19.30
CA THR A 655 0.97 -5.29 -18.58
C THR A 655 1.45 -3.84 -18.61
N PHE A 656 0.80 -2.99 -19.40
CA PHE A 656 1.11 -1.57 -19.45
C PHE A 656 0.45 -0.83 -18.27
N GLN A 657 1.26 -0.34 -17.35
CA GLN A 657 0.86 0.47 -16.20
C GLN A 657 0.64 1.92 -16.64
N GLN A 658 -0.59 2.40 -16.53
CA GLN A 658 -0.93 3.81 -16.76
C GLN A 658 -0.79 4.62 -15.45
N HIS A 659 -0.45 5.90 -15.59
CA HIS A 659 -0.37 6.87 -14.49
C HIS A 659 -1.43 7.98 -14.56
N SER A 660 -2.22 8.02 -15.64
CA SER A 660 -3.40 8.88 -15.85
C SER A 660 -4.26 8.25 -16.95
N PRO A 661 -5.59 8.41 -16.92
CA PRO A 661 -6.46 7.96 -18.02
C PRO A 661 -6.02 8.53 -19.37
N LEU A 662 -6.07 7.71 -20.41
CA LEU A 662 -5.48 8.02 -21.73
C LEU A 662 -6.00 9.32 -22.36
N PHE A 663 -7.26 9.67 -22.09
CA PHE A 663 -7.95 10.84 -22.67
C PHE A 663 -7.23 12.19 -22.52
N GLN A 664 -6.31 12.33 -21.55
CA GLN A 664 -5.64 13.61 -21.30
C GLN A 664 -4.35 13.86 -22.12
N ARG A 665 -3.88 12.91 -22.95
CA ARG A 665 -2.57 13.05 -23.66
C ARG A 665 -2.57 12.59 -25.12
N THR A 666 -3.12 13.45 -25.99
CA THR A 666 -3.13 13.27 -27.46
C THR A 666 -1.76 13.05 -28.11
N THR A 667 -0.66 13.48 -27.48
CA THR A 667 0.71 13.38 -28.02
C THR A 667 1.37 12.00 -27.93
N CYS A 668 0.82 11.04 -27.18
CA CYS A 668 1.46 9.73 -26.96
C CYS A 668 0.82 8.57 -27.76
N PHE A 669 -0.39 8.75 -28.31
CA PHE A 669 -1.17 7.65 -28.92
C PHE A 669 -0.42 6.85 -29.99
N ALA A 670 0.24 7.53 -30.95
CA ALA A 670 0.99 6.86 -32.01
C ALA A 670 2.19 6.04 -31.48
N GLN A 671 2.74 6.38 -30.31
CA GLN A 671 3.81 5.60 -29.67
C GLN A 671 3.25 4.33 -29.01
N ILE A 672 2.09 4.45 -28.34
CA ILE A 672 1.39 3.32 -27.71
C ILE A 672 0.89 2.34 -28.79
N GLU A 673 0.32 2.84 -29.88
CA GLU A 673 -0.09 2.02 -31.03
C GLU A 673 1.12 1.31 -31.67
N SER A 674 2.22 2.04 -31.92
CA SER A 674 3.47 1.46 -32.45
C SER A 674 4.07 0.41 -31.50
N PHE A 675 3.99 0.63 -30.18
CA PHE A 675 4.38 -0.34 -29.17
C PHE A 675 3.52 -1.61 -29.24
N ILE A 676 2.18 -1.48 -29.25
CA ILE A 676 1.27 -2.63 -29.32
C ILE A 676 1.52 -3.43 -30.61
N LYS A 677 1.62 -2.77 -31.76
CA LYS A 677 1.95 -3.43 -33.05
C LYS A 677 3.28 -4.18 -33.01
N ARG A 678 4.34 -3.57 -32.47
CA ARG A 678 5.64 -4.22 -32.25
C ARG A 678 5.55 -5.40 -31.27
N MET A 679 4.67 -5.36 -30.29
CA MET A 679 4.43 -6.44 -29.32
C MET A 679 3.61 -7.59 -29.93
N HIS A 680 2.61 -7.30 -30.75
CA HIS A 680 1.92 -8.29 -31.59
C HIS A 680 2.81 -8.89 -32.68
N GLY A 681 3.86 -8.16 -33.08
CA GLY A 681 4.91 -8.63 -33.97
C GLY A 681 4.82 -8.14 -35.41
N GLU A 682 3.94 -7.18 -35.67
CA GLU A 682 3.89 -6.39 -36.89
C GLU A 682 5.16 -5.55 -37.06
N HIS A 683 5.54 -5.27 -38.31
CA HIS A 683 6.63 -4.35 -38.64
C HIS A 683 6.08 -2.94 -38.78
N SER A 684 6.70 -1.99 -38.08
CA SER A 684 6.36 -0.56 -38.05
C SER A 684 7.19 0.27 -39.03
#